data_AF-A0A836SGH7-F1
#
_entry.id   AF-A0A836SGH7-F1
#
_cell.length_a   1.000
_cell.length_b   1.000
_cell.length_c   1.000
_cell.angle_alpha   90.00
_cell.angle_beta   90.00
_cell.angle_gamma   90.00
#
_symmetry.space_group_name_H-M   'P 1'
#
loop_
_entity.id
_entity.type
_entity.pdbx_description
1 polymer ?
#
loop_
_entity_poly.entity_id
_entity_poly.type
_entity_poly.pdbx_seq_one_letter_code
_entity_poly.pdbx_strand_id
1 'polypeptide(L)'
;MIYLIHRVKIHKHKMEGGIEKKNEHGHYTFIFWGMCIAVIYFLLFFMGISVVSATITGTTPNSIGDTIIDQDTVWAGESAIHCGGNIIVGNETKRISFDITNSHVTADGKWTMGGNTPVDFMLLGSTVFFFDVKKGEPVHWPSGAVLNDNQRIDVGWTSDLSKYSRIELRDSTIRGTDVMHRATGINLWSGATGAEHILIAENVILEYLGGLRSGGYGSFALCTKGSVNSASYLKEITINDCGRGLILYGDFPVDHATSNSGWVSFFGGTDWNHLTMHKTAEGLYDPGNGAWIRNSWFDAGETKFNIMCASNVLFEHNTVILASFNAGDGPYEWQGNNNTLQHNTFVQTGVAGRKRGLKVLYNTFDRGMPSGGNIPINSWGYDSQVIGNEITGGWIAIRVRPHPALERTEGHIIKDNIINSPHAGIYIEKQDGMTVINNAIADVTPAYSFDGYGIKIVDCTDLLFRDNSITHTGRFDIAFGGSERNLYGNNIGPSSNVKFINTEFDENKIHFVNSEDVFNNYYYLDVKVEDANGDPVPGALVTIANDVDSEYTAINANGEPKTSFITGADGHTAMPSDLANSAAILDYCETKTEKREMTYTITAEYDGSSNSTIVNPDSSWYREAPNAPTDTLTIVLPAESETPGHKHAKDAKGVAKDTTIRGLVNDDEKGVDHSNEVITAMESAPDTTPPYAFGHSPARAATGVPEDTNIVMHIKDDGEGVDQSSIVMAVEGIPVTPSVTGTPVEYTLTYVPPVAFDYEQVMGVTVEAQDLASPPNAMATDSYSFTIESAPDTLPPASISDLQNITGATWINWTWTNPLDYDFNHTMVYLNGSWQINTSNSYFNATNLSSGTTYEIATHTGDTNGNVNHTRVNQTTITKPTHCFIAIAAYGTPLYNDIGAIHTFRDKYLMTNPFGRIIVHVYNTTSPVISDWIRENEGLRTILRAGLVKPLVEVSRLFV
;
A
#
# COMPACT_ATOMS: atom_id res chain seq x y z
N MET A 1 -15.27 20.97 -71.47
CA MET A 1 -14.11 21.78 -71.01
C MET A 1 -12.94 21.76 -72.00
N ILE A 2 -12.47 20.59 -72.45
CA ILE A 2 -11.39 20.46 -73.46
C ILE A 2 -11.70 21.23 -74.77
N TYR A 3 -12.96 21.20 -75.23
CA TYR A 3 -13.44 21.99 -76.38
C TYR A 3 -13.28 23.51 -76.20
N LEU A 4 -13.40 24.01 -74.97
CA LEU A 4 -13.31 25.43 -74.63
C LEU A 4 -11.83 25.90 -74.65
N ILE A 5 -10.93 25.08 -74.10
CA ILE A 5 -9.48 25.30 -74.09
C ILE A 5 -8.92 25.30 -75.52
N HIS A 6 -9.44 24.42 -76.40
CA HIS A 6 -9.06 24.37 -77.80
C HIS A 6 -9.47 25.64 -78.57
N ARG A 7 -10.66 26.21 -78.29
CA ARG A 7 -11.10 27.48 -78.89
C ARG A 7 -10.28 28.68 -78.43
N VAL A 8 -9.86 28.72 -77.15
CA VAL A 8 -9.02 29.81 -76.62
C VAL A 8 -7.61 29.77 -77.23
N LYS A 9 -7.02 28.58 -77.43
CA LYS A 9 -5.75 28.42 -78.15
C LYS A 9 -5.84 28.86 -79.62
N ILE A 10 -6.94 28.58 -80.30
CA ILE A 10 -7.18 29.01 -81.70
C ILE A 10 -7.33 30.53 -81.81
N HIS A 11 -7.91 31.19 -80.79
CA HIS A 11 -8.00 32.67 -80.76
C HIS A 11 -6.64 33.34 -80.57
N LYS A 12 -5.72 32.73 -79.80
CA LYS A 12 -4.35 33.24 -79.61
C LYS A 12 -3.55 33.26 -80.92
N HIS A 13 -3.69 32.25 -81.76
CA HIS A 13 -3.00 32.21 -83.07
C HIS A 13 -3.54 33.21 -84.10
N LYS A 14 -4.74 33.76 -83.90
CA LYS A 14 -5.32 34.79 -84.78
C LYS A 14 -4.93 36.21 -84.39
N MET A 15 -4.25 36.42 -83.25
CA MET A 15 -3.93 37.75 -82.71
C MET A 15 -2.48 38.20 -82.89
N GLU A 16 -1.62 37.42 -83.53
CA GLU A 16 -0.26 37.87 -83.88
C GLU A 16 -0.22 38.81 -85.11
N GLY A 17 -1.38 39.14 -85.69
CA GLY A 17 -1.51 40.09 -86.78
C GLY A 17 -2.55 41.18 -86.52
N GLY A 18 -2.16 42.23 -85.78
CA GLY A 18 -2.69 43.60 -85.95
C GLY A 18 -4.06 43.96 -85.33
N ILE A 19 -3.98 44.79 -84.28
CA ILE A 19 -4.88 45.91 -83.89
C ILE A 19 -6.41 45.65 -83.86
N GLU A 20 -6.95 45.38 -82.66
CA GLU A 20 -8.10 46.11 -82.09
C GLU A 20 -8.34 45.70 -80.61
N LYS A 21 -7.96 46.57 -79.66
CA LYS A 21 -8.36 46.47 -78.25
C LYS A 21 -9.66 47.25 -78.03
N LYS A 22 -10.82 46.58 -78.02
CA LYS A 22 -12.04 47.01 -77.30
C LYS A 22 -13.18 46.00 -77.48
N ASN A 23 -13.20 44.95 -76.64
CA ASN A 23 -14.39 44.25 -76.09
C ASN A 23 -14.08 42.83 -75.57
N GLU A 24 -12.91 42.62 -74.95
CA GLU A 24 -12.51 41.28 -74.54
C GLU A 24 -12.95 40.87 -73.13
N HIS A 25 -13.41 41.80 -72.27
CA HIS A 25 -13.78 41.44 -70.89
C HIS A 25 -15.11 40.68 -70.77
N GLY A 26 -16.03 40.77 -71.74
CA GLY A 26 -17.33 40.09 -71.68
C GLY A 26 -17.26 38.57 -71.91
N HIS A 27 -16.34 38.12 -72.77
CA HIS A 27 -16.26 36.72 -73.19
C HIS A 27 -15.60 35.80 -72.14
N TYR A 28 -14.60 36.29 -71.40
CA TYR A 28 -13.95 35.50 -70.34
C TYR A 28 -14.78 35.40 -69.06
N THR A 29 -15.58 36.43 -68.77
CA THR A 29 -16.53 36.42 -67.65
C THR A 29 -17.61 35.33 -67.85
N PHE A 30 -18.11 35.17 -69.07
CA PHE A 30 -19.09 34.12 -69.42
C PHE A 30 -18.52 32.69 -69.30
N ILE A 31 -17.24 32.51 -69.62
CA ILE A 31 -16.53 31.22 -69.50
C ILE A 31 -16.32 30.85 -68.03
N PHE A 32 -15.93 31.82 -67.20
CA PHE A 32 -15.80 31.65 -65.75
C PHE A 32 -17.14 31.30 -65.09
N TRP A 33 -18.24 31.94 -65.53
CA TRP A 33 -19.60 31.63 -65.09
C TRP A 33 -20.03 30.19 -65.41
N GLY A 34 -19.69 29.68 -66.60
CA GLY A 34 -19.97 28.29 -66.99
C GLY A 34 -19.19 27.25 -66.16
N MET A 35 -18.00 27.62 -65.65
CA MET A 35 -17.18 26.75 -64.81
C MET A 35 -17.69 26.67 -63.36
N CYS A 36 -18.17 27.77 -62.78
CA CYS A 36 -18.72 27.79 -61.42
C CYS A 36 -20.01 26.95 -61.29
N ILE A 37 -20.86 26.94 -62.33
CA ILE A 37 -22.10 26.15 -62.35
C ILE A 37 -21.77 24.64 -62.43
N ALA A 38 -20.76 24.25 -63.20
CA ALA A 38 -20.34 22.85 -63.32
C ALA A 38 -19.81 22.28 -61.99
N VAL A 39 -19.15 23.09 -61.16
CA VAL A 39 -18.68 22.71 -59.82
C VAL A 39 -19.86 22.42 -58.90
N ILE A 40 -20.91 23.24 -58.93
CA ILE A 40 -22.10 23.06 -58.07
C ILE A 40 -22.85 21.77 -58.43
N TYR A 41 -23.00 21.45 -59.72
CA TYR A 41 -23.64 20.19 -60.15
C TYR A 41 -22.82 18.94 -59.81
N PHE A 42 -21.49 19.04 -59.84
CA PHE A 42 -20.60 17.93 -59.48
C PHE A 42 -20.64 17.64 -57.97
N LEU A 43 -20.83 18.67 -57.13
CA LEU A 43 -20.93 18.55 -55.67
C LEU A 43 -22.25 17.90 -55.21
N LEU A 44 -23.35 18.12 -55.92
CA LEU A 44 -24.65 17.52 -55.61
C LEU A 44 -24.74 16.03 -56.00
N PHE A 45 -23.93 15.57 -56.95
CA PHE A 45 -23.98 14.19 -57.46
C PHE A 45 -23.33 13.16 -56.51
N PHE A 46 -22.45 13.60 -55.60
CA PHE A 46 -21.60 12.68 -54.83
C PHE A 46 -21.87 12.62 -53.31
N MET A 47 -22.77 13.44 -52.76
CA MET A 47 -23.23 13.31 -51.36
C MET A 47 -23.99 12.00 -51.05
N GLY A 48 -24.09 11.07 -52.00
CA GLY A 48 -24.94 9.87 -51.90
C GLY A 48 -24.23 8.52 -51.66
N ILE A 49 -22.89 8.44 -51.55
CA ILE A 49 -22.21 7.12 -51.47
C ILE A 49 -20.99 7.15 -50.52
N SER A 50 -21.19 6.71 -49.26
CA SER A 50 -20.18 6.00 -48.43
C SER A 50 -20.80 5.51 -47.11
N VAL A 51 -20.84 4.19 -46.88
CA VAL A 51 -21.23 3.55 -45.61
C VAL A 51 -20.09 2.61 -45.20
N VAL A 52 -19.47 2.87 -44.05
CA VAL A 52 -18.79 1.83 -43.25
C VAL A 52 -19.90 0.86 -42.85
N SER A 53 -19.82 -0.42 -43.20
CA SER A 53 -20.95 -1.33 -42.94
C SER A 53 -21.04 -1.67 -41.46
N ALA A 54 -21.68 -0.78 -40.72
CA ALA A 54 -22.30 -1.11 -39.47
C ALA A 54 -23.26 -2.30 -39.69
N THR A 55 -23.21 -3.27 -38.80
CA THR A 55 -23.87 -4.56 -38.96
C THR A 55 -24.81 -4.77 -37.78
N ILE A 56 -26.11 -4.69 -38.06
CA ILE A 56 -27.19 -5.10 -37.16
C ILE A 56 -27.74 -6.43 -37.68
N THR A 57 -27.62 -7.49 -36.89
CA THR A 57 -28.21 -8.81 -37.19
C THR A 57 -29.16 -9.23 -36.07
N GLY A 58 -30.21 -9.97 -36.42
CA GLY A 58 -31.27 -10.33 -35.47
C GLY A 58 -32.31 -9.21 -35.32
N THR A 59 -32.61 -8.83 -34.08
CA THR A 59 -33.60 -7.78 -33.76
C THR A 59 -33.02 -6.39 -33.97
N THR A 60 -33.72 -5.56 -34.74
CA THR A 60 -33.36 -4.15 -34.96
C THR A 60 -33.81 -3.26 -33.80
N PRO A 61 -33.00 -2.27 -33.37
CA PRO A 61 -33.39 -1.28 -32.36
C PRO A 61 -34.65 -0.50 -32.74
N ASN A 62 -35.58 -0.30 -31.80
CA ASN A 62 -36.76 0.54 -31.97
C ASN A 62 -36.48 1.95 -31.42
N SER A 63 -36.29 2.94 -32.29
CA SER A 63 -35.90 4.29 -31.85
C SER A 63 -37.01 5.12 -31.18
N ILE A 64 -38.26 4.64 -31.14
CA ILE A 64 -39.43 5.41 -30.66
C ILE A 64 -40.18 4.68 -29.53
N GLY A 65 -39.95 3.38 -29.34
CA GLY A 65 -40.64 2.56 -28.33
C GLY A 65 -39.79 1.39 -27.87
N ASP A 66 -40.40 0.40 -27.22
CA ASP A 66 -39.66 -0.74 -26.68
C ASP A 66 -39.05 -1.61 -27.79
N THR A 67 -37.84 -2.11 -27.53
CA THR A 67 -37.11 -3.07 -28.36
C THR A 67 -37.23 -4.46 -27.71
N ILE A 68 -37.90 -5.40 -28.39
CA ILE A 68 -38.12 -6.77 -27.88
C ILE A 68 -37.21 -7.74 -28.65
N ILE A 69 -36.28 -8.38 -27.94
CA ILE A 69 -35.30 -9.33 -28.47
C ILE A 69 -35.77 -10.76 -28.14
N ASP A 70 -36.17 -11.52 -29.16
CA ASP A 70 -36.69 -12.89 -29.06
C ASP A 70 -35.83 -13.95 -29.79
N GLN A 71 -34.72 -13.50 -30.35
CA GLN A 71 -33.72 -14.27 -31.10
C GLN A 71 -32.32 -13.67 -30.93
N ASP A 72 -31.29 -14.43 -31.28
CA ASP A 72 -29.89 -13.98 -31.21
C ASP A 72 -29.70 -12.68 -32.00
N THR A 73 -29.03 -11.70 -31.38
CA THR A 73 -28.93 -10.34 -31.90
C THR A 73 -27.52 -9.79 -31.71
N VAL A 74 -26.98 -9.17 -32.77
CA VAL A 74 -25.66 -8.50 -32.74
C VAL A 74 -25.81 -7.08 -33.25
N TRP A 75 -25.32 -6.12 -32.47
CA TRP A 75 -25.25 -4.70 -32.78
C TRP A 75 -23.78 -4.26 -32.86
N ALA A 76 -23.24 -4.06 -34.06
CA ALA A 76 -21.80 -3.87 -34.26
C ALA A 76 -21.43 -2.72 -35.21
N GLY A 77 -20.46 -1.90 -34.80
CA GLY A 77 -19.82 -0.89 -35.65
C GLY A 77 -20.69 0.32 -36.02
N GLU A 78 -21.86 0.48 -35.39
CA GLU A 78 -22.69 1.68 -35.52
C GLU A 78 -22.13 2.80 -34.65
N SER A 79 -22.00 4.01 -35.20
CA SER A 79 -21.52 5.17 -34.43
C SER A 79 -22.50 5.60 -33.33
N ALA A 80 -23.79 5.31 -33.47
CA ALA A 80 -24.81 5.55 -32.46
C ALA A 80 -26.05 4.69 -32.69
N ILE A 81 -26.51 4.00 -31.65
CA ILE A 81 -27.72 3.16 -31.63
C ILE A 81 -28.72 3.75 -30.63
N HIS A 82 -29.94 4.03 -31.09
CA HIS A 82 -30.99 4.61 -30.25
C HIS A 82 -32.17 3.65 -30.10
N CYS A 83 -32.47 3.26 -28.86
CA CYS A 83 -33.46 2.22 -28.55
C CYS A 83 -34.78 2.75 -27.97
N GLY A 84 -35.00 4.07 -27.96
CA GLY A 84 -36.26 4.69 -27.51
C GLY A 84 -36.65 4.26 -26.09
N GLY A 85 -37.54 3.27 -25.98
CA GLY A 85 -38.09 2.74 -24.72
C GLY A 85 -37.23 1.67 -24.03
N ASN A 86 -37.89 0.65 -23.48
CA ASN A 86 -37.23 -0.48 -22.79
C ASN A 86 -36.59 -1.44 -23.79
N ILE A 87 -35.52 -2.14 -23.36
CA ILE A 87 -35.02 -3.32 -24.06
C ILE A 87 -35.43 -4.55 -23.27
N ILE A 88 -36.15 -5.46 -23.89
CA ILE A 88 -36.68 -6.67 -23.24
C ILE A 88 -36.16 -7.88 -24.00
N VAL A 89 -35.30 -8.67 -23.37
CA VAL A 89 -34.87 -9.96 -23.90
C VAL A 89 -35.83 -11.03 -23.38
N GLY A 90 -36.58 -11.67 -24.27
CA GLY A 90 -37.68 -12.55 -23.88
C GLY A 90 -37.97 -13.68 -24.86
N ASN A 91 -37.86 -14.92 -24.37
CA ASN A 91 -38.44 -16.15 -24.92
C ASN A 91 -38.13 -17.30 -23.94
N GLU A 92 -39.08 -17.67 -23.08
CA GLU A 92 -38.82 -18.65 -22.00
C GLU A 92 -38.43 -20.06 -22.47
N THR A 93 -38.55 -20.33 -23.78
CA THR A 93 -38.19 -21.60 -24.42
C THR A 93 -36.77 -21.64 -24.97
N LYS A 94 -36.04 -20.52 -24.98
CA LYS A 94 -34.71 -20.42 -25.60
C LYS A 94 -33.71 -19.72 -24.68
N ARG A 95 -32.43 -20.01 -24.93
CA ARG A 95 -31.29 -19.18 -24.52
C ARG A 95 -31.03 -18.17 -25.64
N ILE A 96 -30.89 -16.89 -25.32
CA ILE A 96 -30.71 -15.81 -26.30
C ILE A 96 -29.32 -15.19 -26.11
N SER A 97 -28.57 -15.05 -27.20
CA SER A 97 -27.34 -14.25 -27.23
C SER A 97 -27.63 -12.81 -27.67
N PHE A 98 -27.11 -11.83 -26.93
CA PHE A 98 -27.20 -10.42 -27.27
C PHE A 98 -25.83 -9.74 -27.13
N ASP A 99 -25.25 -9.41 -28.28
CA ASP A 99 -23.88 -8.88 -28.36
C ASP A 99 -23.87 -7.45 -28.88
N ILE A 100 -23.16 -6.58 -28.17
CA ILE A 100 -22.90 -5.19 -28.59
C ILE A 100 -21.40 -4.99 -28.67
N THR A 101 -20.91 -4.61 -29.86
CA THR A 101 -19.47 -4.46 -30.09
C THR A 101 -19.16 -3.14 -30.79
N ASN A 102 -18.11 -2.44 -30.35
CA ASN A 102 -17.62 -1.19 -30.94
C ASN A 102 -18.75 -0.18 -31.27
N SER A 103 -19.71 -0.01 -30.35
CA SER A 103 -20.93 0.77 -30.59
C SER A 103 -21.26 1.67 -29.41
N HIS A 104 -21.96 2.78 -29.67
CA HIS A 104 -22.52 3.67 -28.65
C HIS A 104 -24.04 3.47 -28.57
N VAL A 105 -24.54 2.90 -27.47
CA VAL A 105 -25.98 2.62 -27.31
C VAL A 105 -26.61 3.61 -26.35
N THR A 106 -27.73 4.20 -26.77
CA THR A 106 -28.57 5.09 -26.00
C THR A 106 -29.94 4.45 -25.79
N ALA A 107 -30.38 4.34 -24.54
CA ALA A 107 -31.72 3.89 -24.18
C ALA A 107 -32.34 4.80 -23.12
N ASP A 108 -33.61 5.16 -23.29
CA ASP A 108 -34.31 6.01 -22.31
C ASP A 108 -35.01 5.16 -21.22
N GLY A 109 -35.09 3.84 -21.41
CA GLY A 109 -35.78 2.89 -20.54
C GLY A 109 -34.89 1.81 -19.88
N LYS A 110 -35.55 0.77 -19.37
CA LYS A 110 -34.93 -0.37 -18.66
C LYS A 110 -34.47 -1.45 -19.62
N TRP A 111 -33.34 -2.10 -19.35
CA TRP A 111 -32.93 -3.34 -20.00
C TRP A 111 -33.30 -4.51 -19.09
N THR A 112 -34.33 -5.27 -19.47
CA THR A 112 -34.78 -6.44 -18.73
C THR A 112 -34.37 -7.70 -19.47
N MET A 113 -33.58 -8.53 -18.81
CA MET A 113 -33.09 -9.80 -19.32
C MET A 113 -33.08 -10.85 -18.19
N GLY A 114 -32.92 -12.14 -18.52
CA GLY A 114 -32.89 -13.21 -17.51
C GLY A 114 -34.27 -13.69 -17.03
N GLY A 115 -34.32 -14.28 -15.83
CA GLY A 115 -35.49 -14.99 -15.30
C GLY A 115 -35.69 -16.37 -15.96
N ASN A 116 -36.88 -16.63 -16.49
CA ASN A 116 -37.17 -17.88 -17.22
C ASN A 116 -36.57 -17.93 -18.63
N THR A 117 -35.99 -16.83 -19.13
CA THR A 117 -35.26 -16.76 -20.40
C THR A 117 -33.77 -16.57 -20.09
N PRO A 118 -32.93 -17.61 -20.14
CA PRO A 118 -31.50 -17.44 -19.94
C PRO A 118 -30.88 -16.61 -21.07
N VAL A 119 -29.98 -15.70 -20.72
CA VAL A 119 -29.34 -14.77 -21.68
C VAL A 119 -27.83 -14.85 -21.58
N ASP A 120 -27.14 -14.84 -22.71
CA ASP A 120 -25.71 -14.57 -22.82
C ASP A 120 -25.53 -13.16 -23.41
N PHE A 121 -25.21 -12.20 -22.55
CA PHE A 121 -25.06 -10.79 -22.89
C PHE A 121 -23.59 -10.40 -22.93
N MET A 122 -23.14 -9.84 -24.05
CA MET A 122 -21.76 -9.36 -24.22
C MET A 122 -21.73 -7.88 -24.62
N LEU A 123 -20.94 -7.10 -23.88
CA LEU A 123 -20.59 -5.72 -24.21
C LEU A 123 -19.08 -5.62 -24.39
N LEU A 124 -18.62 -5.33 -25.61
CA LEU A 124 -17.18 -5.28 -25.95
C LEU A 124 -16.82 -3.96 -26.64
N GLY A 125 -15.82 -3.24 -26.13
CA GLY A 125 -15.33 -2.01 -26.77
C GLY A 125 -16.40 -0.95 -26.95
N SER A 126 -17.42 -0.92 -26.08
CA SER A 126 -18.68 -0.21 -26.33
C SER A 126 -19.05 0.72 -25.18
N THR A 127 -19.93 1.68 -25.46
CA THR A 127 -20.45 2.61 -24.43
C THR A 127 -21.97 2.53 -24.36
N VAL A 128 -22.51 2.40 -23.15
CA VAL A 128 -23.95 2.49 -22.88
C VAL A 128 -24.25 3.78 -22.12
N PHE A 129 -25.15 4.59 -22.68
CA PHE A 129 -25.65 5.82 -22.10
C PHE A 129 -27.10 5.66 -21.64
N PHE A 130 -27.36 5.94 -20.37
CA PHE A 130 -28.71 6.11 -19.83
C PHE A 130 -29.04 7.63 -19.77
N PHE A 131 -30.03 8.11 -20.53
CA PHE A 131 -30.40 9.54 -20.57
C PHE A 131 -31.62 9.87 -19.73
N ASP A 132 -31.53 10.93 -18.92
CA ASP A 132 -32.60 11.47 -18.07
C ASP A 132 -33.30 12.73 -18.66
N VAL A 133 -34.53 12.98 -18.20
CA VAL A 133 -35.39 14.19 -18.20
C VAL A 133 -35.26 15.20 -19.36
N LYS A 134 -36.40 15.41 -20.05
CA LYS A 134 -36.64 16.46 -21.05
C LYS A 134 -35.96 17.79 -20.70
N LYS A 135 -34.91 18.12 -21.46
CA LYS A 135 -34.27 19.44 -21.55
C LYS A 135 -35.32 20.50 -21.93
N GLY A 136 -35.82 21.30 -20.98
CA GLY A 136 -36.74 22.41 -21.32
C GLY A 136 -37.54 23.10 -20.21
N GLU A 137 -37.60 22.61 -18.97
CA GLU A 137 -38.39 23.28 -17.90
C GLU A 137 -37.49 24.16 -17.00
N PRO A 138 -37.92 25.37 -16.58
CA PRO A 138 -37.06 26.33 -15.90
C PRO A 138 -36.65 25.87 -14.51
N VAL A 139 -35.41 26.21 -14.15
CA VAL A 139 -34.80 26.03 -12.83
C VAL A 139 -35.52 26.92 -11.80
N HIS A 140 -36.61 26.41 -11.23
CA HIS A 140 -37.08 26.77 -9.89
C HIS A 140 -37.80 25.55 -9.31
N TRP A 141 -37.05 24.75 -8.56
CA TRP A 141 -37.50 23.72 -7.61
C TRP A 141 -38.96 23.25 -7.79
N PRO A 142 -39.25 22.32 -8.71
CA PRO A 142 -40.53 21.64 -8.69
C PRO A 142 -40.45 20.56 -7.60
N SER A 143 -41.24 20.74 -6.53
CA SER A 143 -41.67 19.66 -5.66
C SER A 143 -42.42 18.62 -6.53
N GLY A 144 -41.70 17.69 -7.15
CA GLY A 144 -42.27 16.74 -8.10
C GLY A 144 -41.35 16.16 -9.17
N ALA A 145 -40.06 16.50 -9.24
CA ALA A 145 -39.11 15.73 -10.04
C ALA A 145 -38.93 14.34 -9.42
N VAL A 146 -39.58 13.33 -10.00
CA VAL A 146 -39.38 11.92 -9.64
C VAL A 146 -38.08 11.48 -10.31
N LEU A 147 -36.99 11.40 -9.54
CA LEU A 147 -35.82 10.57 -9.86
C LEU A 147 -36.36 9.15 -10.15
N ASN A 148 -36.40 8.72 -11.41
CA ASN A 148 -37.08 7.46 -11.73
C ASN A 148 -36.11 6.27 -11.67
N ASP A 149 -36.46 5.25 -10.86
CA ASP A 149 -35.71 4.02 -10.60
C ASP A 149 -35.64 3.04 -11.81
N ASN A 150 -35.98 3.50 -13.02
CA ASN A 150 -36.28 2.62 -14.15
C ASN A 150 -35.07 2.33 -15.04
N GLN A 151 -34.02 3.16 -15.01
CA GLN A 151 -32.87 3.00 -15.90
C GLN A 151 -31.81 2.09 -15.28
N ARG A 152 -31.76 0.86 -15.78
CA ARG A 152 -30.84 -0.20 -15.36
C ARG A 152 -30.75 -1.34 -16.35
N ILE A 153 -29.66 -2.09 -16.27
CA ILE A 153 -29.58 -3.47 -16.75
C ILE A 153 -30.00 -4.37 -15.59
N ASP A 154 -31.07 -5.13 -15.76
CA ASP A 154 -31.68 -5.98 -14.73
C ASP A 154 -31.73 -7.42 -15.20
N VAL A 155 -31.04 -8.30 -14.50
CA VAL A 155 -31.11 -9.75 -14.66
C VAL A 155 -32.06 -10.32 -13.61
N GLY A 156 -33.19 -10.85 -14.07
CA GLY A 156 -34.26 -11.35 -13.20
C GLY A 156 -33.96 -12.71 -12.55
N TRP A 157 -34.53 -12.91 -11.35
CA TRP A 157 -34.48 -14.16 -10.59
C TRP A 157 -35.23 -15.31 -11.26
N THR A 158 -34.73 -16.54 -11.08
CA THR A 158 -35.43 -17.78 -11.42
C THR A 158 -35.16 -18.89 -10.40
N SER A 159 -36.18 -19.72 -10.13
CA SER A 159 -36.05 -20.92 -9.31
C SER A 159 -35.53 -22.14 -10.08
N ASP A 160 -35.43 -22.07 -11.41
CA ASP A 160 -34.86 -23.13 -12.25
C ASP A 160 -33.34 -22.94 -12.37
N LEU A 161 -32.58 -23.76 -11.65
CA LEU A 161 -31.11 -23.69 -11.58
C LEU A 161 -30.43 -23.86 -12.96
N SER A 162 -31.10 -24.45 -13.95
CA SER A 162 -30.55 -24.60 -15.31
C SER A 162 -30.61 -23.31 -16.15
N LYS A 163 -31.37 -22.31 -15.70
CA LYS A 163 -31.66 -21.07 -16.44
C LYS A 163 -30.82 -19.87 -15.98
N TYR A 164 -29.58 -20.12 -15.57
CA TYR A 164 -28.64 -19.04 -15.28
C TYR A 164 -28.34 -18.22 -16.55
N SER A 165 -28.02 -16.95 -16.35
CA SER A 165 -27.63 -16.00 -17.41
C SER A 165 -26.17 -15.59 -17.21
N ARG A 166 -25.50 -15.22 -18.30
CA ARG A 166 -24.10 -14.78 -18.32
C ARG A 166 -24.02 -13.35 -18.84
N ILE A 167 -23.44 -12.47 -18.05
CA ILE A 167 -23.17 -11.07 -18.38
C ILE A 167 -21.66 -10.90 -18.50
N GLU A 168 -21.19 -10.48 -19.66
CA GLU A 168 -19.77 -10.22 -19.93
C GLU A 168 -19.58 -8.79 -20.43
N LEU A 169 -18.76 -8.03 -19.70
CA LEU A 169 -18.44 -6.63 -19.98
C LEU A 169 -16.93 -6.52 -20.15
N ARG A 170 -16.47 -6.06 -21.31
CA ARG A 170 -15.04 -5.97 -21.64
C ARG A 170 -14.72 -4.67 -22.34
N ASP A 171 -13.69 -3.97 -21.88
CA ASP A 171 -13.19 -2.75 -22.51
C ASP A 171 -14.30 -1.71 -22.76
N SER A 172 -15.19 -1.55 -21.79
CA SER A 172 -16.48 -0.89 -22.00
C SER A 172 -16.84 0.09 -20.89
N THR A 173 -17.67 1.07 -21.26
CA THR A 173 -18.13 2.12 -20.33
C THR A 173 -19.64 2.08 -20.19
N ILE A 174 -20.12 2.11 -18.95
CA ILE A 174 -21.54 2.25 -18.62
C ILE A 174 -21.69 3.52 -17.82
N ARG A 175 -22.53 4.43 -18.31
CA ARG A 175 -22.64 5.74 -17.70
C ARG A 175 -24.05 6.31 -17.64
N GLY A 176 -24.30 7.00 -16.53
CA GLY A 176 -25.45 7.87 -16.34
C GLY A 176 -25.24 9.26 -16.96
N THR A 177 -26.16 10.17 -16.64
CA THR A 177 -26.17 11.52 -17.21
C THR A 177 -25.20 12.45 -16.47
N ASP A 178 -25.37 12.58 -15.14
CA ASP A 178 -24.53 13.43 -14.29
C ASP A 178 -24.66 13.04 -12.79
N VAL A 179 -23.94 13.74 -11.91
CA VAL A 179 -23.92 13.50 -10.45
C VAL A 179 -25.26 13.74 -9.74
N MET A 180 -26.17 14.54 -10.32
CA MET A 180 -27.50 14.82 -9.79
C MET A 180 -28.55 13.82 -10.30
N HIS A 181 -28.32 13.23 -11.47
CA HIS A 181 -29.23 12.35 -12.20
C HIS A 181 -28.60 10.98 -12.46
N ARG A 182 -28.25 10.29 -11.36
CA ARG A 182 -27.56 9.00 -11.39
C ARG A 182 -28.52 7.84 -11.68
N ALA A 183 -28.27 7.08 -12.74
CA ALA A 183 -28.99 5.85 -13.05
C ALA A 183 -28.65 4.72 -12.05
N THR A 184 -29.47 3.66 -11.98
CA THR A 184 -29.21 2.53 -11.08
C THR A 184 -28.03 1.69 -11.55
N GLY A 185 -27.74 1.57 -12.84
CA GLY A 185 -26.61 0.76 -13.33
C GLY A 185 -26.98 -0.71 -13.57
N ILE A 186 -26.19 -1.66 -13.06
CA ILE A 186 -26.37 -3.10 -13.27
C ILE A 186 -26.89 -3.80 -12.01
N ASN A 187 -27.95 -4.60 -12.14
CA ASN A 187 -28.51 -5.40 -11.06
C ASN A 187 -28.68 -6.87 -11.49
N LEU A 188 -28.01 -7.78 -10.80
CA LEU A 188 -28.14 -9.22 -10.99
C LEU A 188 -28.84 -9.84 -9.79
N TRP A 189 -30.00 -10.46 -10.00
CA TRP A 189 -30.79 -11.03 -8.91
C TRP A 189 -30.86 -12.55 -8.98
N SER A 190 -29.97 -13.24 -8.24
CA SER A 190 -29.96 -14.71 -8.11
C SER A 190 -30.87 -15.24 -6.99
N GLY A 191 -31.24 -14.39 -6.02
CA GLY A 191 -32.03 -14.80 -4.86
C GLY A 191 -31.26 -15.76 -3.93
N ALA A 192 -31.85 -16.17 -2.80
CA ALA A 192 -31.17 -17.05 -1.84
C ALA A 192 -31.13 -18.53 -2.28
N THR A 193 -32.03 -18.94 -3.17
CA THR A 193 -32.21 -20.34 -3.62
C THR A 193 -32.42 -20.47 -5.13
N GLY A 194 -32.10 -19.42 -5.90
CA GLY A 194 -32.28 -19.39 -7.35
C GLY A 194 -31.03 -19.75 -8.14
N ALA A 195 -31.12 -19.64 -9.46
CA ALA A 195 -29.99 -19.88 -10.35
C ALA A 195 -28.86 -18.86 -10.11
N GLU A 196 -27.64 -19.35 -10.03
CA GLU A 196 -26.44 -18.53 -9.86
C GLU A 196 -26.00 -17.95 -11.22
N HIS A 197 -26.30 -16.67 -11.46
CA HIS A 197 -25.88 -15.97 -12.67
C HIS A 197 -24.35 -15.78 -12.69
N ILE A 198 -23.78 -15.65 -13.90
CA ILE A 198 -22.35 -15.35 -14.13
C ILE A 198 -22.20 -13.87 -14.46
N LEU A 199 -21.28 -13.20 -13.77
CA LEU A 199 -20.87 -11.83 -14.09
C LEU A 199 -19.37 -11.75 -14.27
N ILE A 200 -18.94 -11.36 -15.46
CA ILE A 200 -17.54 -11.09 -15.79
C ILE A 200 -17.45 -9.64 -16.23
N ALA A 201 -16.59 -8.87 -15.56
CA ALA A 201 -16.27 -7.52 -15.97
C ALA A 201 -14.75 -7.34 -15.98
N GLU A 202 -14.21 -6.95 -17.12
CA GLU A 202 -12.78 -6.69 -17.32
C GLU A 202 -12.57 -5.34 -18.02
N ASN A 203 -11.74 -4.47 -17.44
CA ASN A 203 -11.47 -3.14 -17.99
C ASN A 203 -12.77 -2.37 -18.24
N VAL A 204 -13.56 -2.19 -17.17
CA VAL A 204 -14.89 -1.57 -17.22
C VAL A 204 -14.93 -0.27 -16.43
N ILE A 205 -15.48 0.77 -17.05
CA ILE A 205 -15.70 2.07 -16.42
C ILE A 205 -17.19 2.22 -16.07
N LEU A 206 -17.47 2.48 -14.79
CA LEU A 206 -18.79 2.82 -14.26
C LEU A 206 -18.80 4.30 -13.87
N GLU A 207 -19.65 5.10 -14.53
CA GLU A 207 -19.61 6.57 -14.39
C GLU A 207 -21.00 7.17 -14.13
N TYR A 208 -21.16 8.03 -13.13
CA TYR A 208 -22.43 8.70 -12.80
C TYR A 208 -23.61 7.73 -12.52
N LEU A 209 -23.34 6.62 -11.82
CA LEU A 209 -24.36 5.61 -11.45
C LEU A 209 -24.62 5.58 -9.93
N GLY A 210 -25.61 4.83 -9.47
CA GLY A 210 -25.88 4.56 -8.06
C GLY A 210 -26.55 5.72 -7.28
N GLY A 211 -27.67 6.26 -7.77
CA GLY A 211 -28.38 7.38 -7.12
C GLY A 211 -29.06 7.08 -5.77
N LEU A 212 -29.19 8.11 -4.92
CA LEU A 212 -29.91 8.06 -3.62
C LEU A 212 -31.43 8.19 -3.83
N ARG A 213 -32.21 7.23 -3.31
CA ARG A 213 -33.68 7.29 -3.31
C ARG A 213 -34.19 8.32 -2.31
N SER A 214 -35.30 8.98 -2.65
CA SER A 214 -36.21 9.58 -1.67
C SER A 214 -36.76 8.46 -0.76
N GLY A 215 -36.13 8.22 0.39
CA GLY A 215 -36.50 7.13 1.33
C GLY A 215 -35.35 6.27 1.88
N GLY A 216 -34.08 6.54 1.53
CA GLY A 216 -32.91 6.03 2.28
C GLY A 216 -32.26 4.72 1.78
N TYR A 217 -32.89 3.96 0.88
CA TYR A 217 -32.22 2.82 0.22
C TYR A 217 -31.67 3.25 -1.14
N GLY A 218 -30.39 3.64 -1.22
CA GLY A 218 -29.74 4.00 -2.50
C GLY A 218 -29.55 2.82 -3.45
N SER A 219 -29.52 3.10 -4.77
CA SER A 219 -29.12 2.16 -5.83
C SER A 219 -27.59 2.05 -5.94
N PHE A 220 -27.06 0.98 -6.54
CA PHE A 220 -25.61 0.73 -6.71
C PHE A 220 -25.23 0.62 -8.17
N ALA A 221 -24.10 1.21 -8.59
CA ALA A 221 -23.60 1.13 -9.96
C ALA A 221 -23.53 -0.31 -10.49
N LEU A 222 -23.10 -1.24 -9.63
CA LEU A 222 -23.17 -2.68 -9.88
C LEU A 222 -23.59 -3.41 -8.61
N CYS A 223 -24.65 -4.21 -8.74
CA CYS A 223 -25.25 -4.96 -7.66
C CYS A 223 -25.44 -6.41 -8.07
N THR A 224 -24.99 -7.32 -7.21
CA THR A 224 -25.47 -8.71 -7.19
C THR A 224 -26.39 -8.87 -5.99
N LYS A 225 -27.40 -9.74 -6.06
CA LYS A 225 -28.29 -10.07 -4.95
C LYS A 225 -28.46 -11.58 -4.86
N GLY A 226 -27.83 -12.17 -3.84
CA GLY A 226 -27.72 -13.63 -3.70
C GLY A 226 -26.40 -14.15 -4.28
N SER A 227 -26.16 -15.46 -4.14
CA SER A 227 -24.94 -16.10 -4.63
C SER A 227 -24.80 -15.95 -6.14
N VAL A 228 -23.57 -15.76 -6.59
CA VAL A 228 -23.21 -15.81 -8.01
C VAL A 228 -22.43 -17.09 -8.30
N ASN A 229 -22.33 -17.43 -9.57
CA ASN A 229 -21.55 -18.58 -9.97
C ASN A 229 -20.07 -18.30 -9.74
N SER A 230 -19.30 -19.32 -9.33
CA SER A 230 -17.84 -19.25 -9.11
C SER A 230 -17.01 -18.74 -10.31
N ALA A 231 -17.57 -18.75 -11.52
CA ALA A 231 -16.93 -18.17 -12.71
C ALA A 231 -17.03 -16.63 -12.76
N SER A 232 -17.68 -15.99 -11.79
CA SER A 232 -17.85 -14.54 -11.74
C SER A 232 -16.63 -13.86 -11.13
N TYR A 233 -16.20 -12.74 -11.70
CA TYR A 233 -15.12 -11.91 -11.17
C TYR A 233 -15.18 -10.49 -11.73
N LEU A 234 -14.58 -9.58 -10.99
CA LEU A 234 -14.31 -8.21 -11.43
C LEU A 234 -12.81 -8.04 -11.55
N LYS A 235 -12.35 -7.54 -12.70
CA LYS A 235 -10.95 -7.18 -12.92
C LYS A 235 -10.85 -5.82 -13.59
N GLU A 236 -9.94 -4.97 -13.14
CA GLU A 236 -9.69 -3.64 -13.76
C GLU A 236 -10.99 -2.82 -13.86
N ILE A 237 -11.63 -2.56 -12.72
CA ILE A 237 -12.87 -1.79 -12.65
C ILE A 237 -12.57 -0.36 -12.19
N THR A 238 -13.06 0.63 -12.93
CA THR A 238 -12.96 2.03 -12.56
C THR A 238 -14.33 2.60 -12.22
N ILE A 239 -14.46 3.22 -11.05
CA ILE A 239 -15.69 3.84 -10.56
C ILE A 239 -15.48 5.35 -10.46
N ASN A 240 -16.26 6.09 -11.24
CA ASN A 240 -16.17 7.54 -11.35
C ASN A 240 -17.50 8.19 -10.99
N ASP A 241 -17.48 9.11 -10.02
CA ASP A 241 -18.62 9.95 -9.65
C ASP A 241 -19.95 9.21 -9.36
N CYS A 242 -19.85 7.94 -8.96
CA CYS A 242 -20.99 7.14 -8.56
C CYS A 242 -21.48 7.55 -7.15
N GLY A 243 -22.74 7.25 -6.84
CA GLY A 243 -23.35 7.51 -5.53
C GLY A 243 -23.29 6.33 -4.57
N ARG A 244 -23.39 5.11 -5.08
CA ARG A 244 -22.90 3.88 -4.44
C ARG A 244 -22.25 3.03 -5.53
N GLY A 245 -21.06 2.52 -5.26
CA GLY A 245 -20.26 1.79 -6.25
C GLY A 245 -20.75 0.36 -6.43
N LEU A 246 -20.25 -0.54 -5.58
CA LEU A 246 -20.45 -1.98 -5.73
C LEU A 246 -21.17 -2.58 -4.52
N ILE A 247 -22.05 -3.54 -4.76
CA ILE A 247 -22.51 -4.48 -3.75
C ILE A 247 -22.42 -5.91 -4.30
N LEU A 248 -21.60 -6.73 -3.65
CA LEU A 248 -21.24 -8.07 -4.06
C LEU A 248 -21.63 -9.08 -2.97
N TYR A 249 -22.57 -9.97 -3.25
CA TYR A 249 -22.95 -11.03 -2.32
C TYR A 249 -22.20 -12.33 -2.64
N GLY A 250 -21.70 -13.01 -1.60
CA GLY A 250 -21.00 -14.29 -1.72
C GLY A 250 -19.52 -14.16 -2.08
N ASP A 251 -18.92 -15.29 -2.45
CA ASP A 251 -17.52 -15.37 -2.90
C ASP A 251 -17.40 -14.77 -4.30
N PHE A 252 -16.98 -13.50 -4.35
CA PHE A 252 -16.86 -12.72 -5.56
C PHE A 252 -15.46 -12.07 -5.58
N PRO A 253 -14.49 -12.62 -6.31
CA PRO A 253 -13.15 -12.05 -6.38
C PRO A 253 -13.15 -10.72 -7.13
N VAL A 254 -12.44 -9.76 -6.56
CA VAL A 254 -12.20 -8.44 -7.14
C VAL A 254 -10.71 -8.20 -7.19
N ASP A 255 -10.17 -7.95 -8.38
CA ASP A 255 -8.76 -7.64 -8.59
C ASP A 255 -8.63 -6.33 -9.37
N HIS A 256 -7.83 -5.39 -8.89
CA HIS A 256 -7.64 -4.06 -9.51
C HIS A 256 -8.97 -3.28 -9.64
N ALA A 257 -9.43 -2.70 -8.53
CA ALA A 257 -10.60 -1.81 -8.53
C ALA A 257 -10.22 -0.40 -8.04
N THR A 258 -10.50 0.60 -8.86
CA THR A 258 -10.16 2.00 -8.60
C THR A 258 -11.41 2.85 -8.44
N SER A 259 -11.43 3.67 -7.39
CA SER A 259 -12.48 4.67 -7.15
C SER A 259 -11.88 6.08 -7.13
N ASN A 260 -12.20 6.90 -8.13
CA ASN A 260 -11.57 8.22 -8.33
C ASN A 260 -12.30 9.38 -7.62
N SER A 261 -13.64 9.35 -7.55
CA SER A 261 -14.46 10.43 -6.96
C SER A 261 -15.89 9.98 -6.67
N GLY A 262 -16.57 10.63 -5.70
CA GLY A 262 -17.97 10.38 -5.37
C GLY A 262 -18.22 9.77 -3.99
N TRP A 263 -19.49 9.39 -3.74
CA TRP A 263 -19.88 8.60 -2.57
C TRP A 263 -19.71 7.13 -2.99
N VAL A 264 -18.78 6.40 -2.40
CA VAL A 264 -18.48 5.04 -2.89
C VAL A 264 -18.54 4.03 -1.76
N SER A 265 -19.77 3.58 -1.47
CA SER A 265 -19.95 2.41 -0.61
C SER A 265 -19.70 1.14 -1.42
N PHE A 266 -18.75 0.32 -0.94
CA PHE A 266 -18.55 -1.07 -1.33
C PHE A 266 -19.18 -1.97 -0.26
N PHE A 267 -19.97 -2.97 -0.64
CA PHE A 267 -20.57 -3.92 0.31
C PHE A 267 -20.30 -5.36 -0.11
N GLY A 268 -19.81 -6.20 0.82
CA GLY A 268 -19.68 -7.65 0.66
C GLY A 268 -18.39 -8.14 -0.04
N GLY A 269 -18.43 -9.32 -0.66
CA GLY A 269 -17.27 -10.02 -1.25
C GLY A 269 -16.26 -10.56 -0.23
N THR A 270 -15.53 -11.63 -0.58
CA THR A 270 -14.58 -12.32 0.31
C THR A 270 -13.12 -12.30 -0.15
N ASP A 271 -12.81 -11.88 -1.38
CA ASP A 271 -11.43 -11.77 -1.87
C ASP A 271 -11.27 -10.47 -2.66
N TRP A 272 -10.53 -9.52 -2.07
CA TRP A 272 -10.32 -8.18 -2.59
C TRP A 272 -8.82 -7.90 -2.70
N ASN A 273 -8.35 -7.64 -3.92
CA ASN A 273 -6.93 -7.47 -4.24
C ASN A 273 -6.72 -6.22 -5.10
N HIS A 274 -5.65 -5.46 -4.82
CA HIS A 274 -5.29 -4.24 -5.56
C HIS A 274 -6.42 -3.20 -5.63
N LEU A 275 -7.02 -2.87 -4.49
CA LEU A 275 -7.98 -1.76 -4.44
C LEU A 275 -7.24 -0.43 -4.38
N THR A 276 -7.74 0.57 -5.08
CA THR A 276 -7.24 1.95 -5.01
C THR A 276 -8.40 2.89 -4.74
N MET A 277 -8.39 3.53 -3.58
CA MET A 277 -9.42 4.49 -3.20
C MET A 277 -8.80 5.87 -3.01
N HIS A 278 -9.09 6.79 -3.93
CA HIS A 278 -8.73 8.20 -3.79
C HIS A 278 -9.72 8.91 -2.84
N LYS A 279 -9.35 10.12 -2.39
CA LYS A 279 -10.13 10.97 -1.46
C LYS A 279 -11.62 11.03 -1.83
N THR A 280 -12.41 10.22 -1.15
CA THR A 280 -13.85 10.00 -1.42
C THR A 280 -14.66 10.16 -0.15
N ALA A 281 -15.97 10.40 -0.30
CA ALA A 281 -16.79 10.80 0.83
C ALA A 281 -17.20 9.65 1.76
N GLU A 282 -17.11 8.38 1.35
CA GLU A 282 -17.39 7.19 2.19
C GLU A 282 -16.69 5.92 1.63
N GLY A 283 -16.13 5.07 2.52
CA GLY A 283 -15.21 3.96 2.24
C GLY A 283 -15.80 2.55 2.03
N LEU A 284 -14.98 1.49 2.16
CA LEU A 284 -15.43 0.08 2.20
C LEU A 284 -16.31 -0.14 3.44
N TYR A 285 -17.52 -0.69 3.26
CA TYR A 285 -18.44 -1.03 4.35
C TYR A 285 -18.77 -2.52 4.32
N ASP A 286 -18.45 -3.22 5.40
CA ASP A 286 -18.98 -4.55 5.66
C ASP A 286 -18.62 -5.59 4.57
N PRO A 287 -17.33 -5.96 4.46
CA PRO A 287 -16.95 -7.08 3.59
C PRO A 287 -17.62 -8.38 4.06
N GLY A 288 -17.56 -9.44 3.27
CA GLY A 288 -18.06 -10.75 3.68
C GLY A 288 -17.35 -11.25 4.96
N ASN A 289 -18.05 -12.05 5.78
CA ASN A 289 -17.36 -12.78 6.86
C ASN A 289 -16.28 -13.68 6.24
N GLY A 290 -15.07 -13.65 6.80
CA GLY A 290 -13.93 -14.37 6.23
C GLY A 290 -13.25 -13.66 5.07
N ALA A 291 -13.57 -12.39 4.81
CA ALA A 291 -12.98 -11.67 3.70
C ALA A 291 -11.47 -11.46 3.85
N TRP A 292 -10.76 -11.52 2.72
CA TRP A 292 -9.36 -11.20 2.58
C TRP A 292 -9.21 -9.93 1.74
N ILE A 293 -8.59 -8.90 2.31
CA ILE A 293 -8.32 -7.62 1.66
C ILE A 293 -6.83 -7.39 1.66
N ARG A 294 -6.22 -7.27 0.48
CA ARG A 294 -4.76 -7.20 0.35
C ARG A 294 -4.24 -6.33 -0.79
N ASN A 295 -2.96 -5.95 -0.67
CA ASN A 295 -2.21 -5.21 -1.69
C ASN A 295 -2.93 -3.93 -2.14
N SER A 296 -3.67 -3.30 -1.23
CA SER A 296 -4.57 -2.19 -1.54
C SER A 296 -4.11 -0.87 -0.93
N TRP A 297 -4.51 0.22 -1.56
CA TRP A 297 -4.19 1.58 -1.18
C TRP A 297 -5.47 2.38 -0.92
N PHE A 298 -5.55 3.00 0.26
CA PHE A 298 -6.71 3.76 0.72
C PHE A 298 -6.30 5.16 1.19
N ASP A 299 -6.76 6.20 0.49
CA ASP A 299 -6.72 7.60 0.92
C ASP A 299 -8.14 8.06 1.25
N ALA A 300 -8.48 8.04 2.52
CA ALA A 300 -9.82 8.41 2.98
C ALA A 300 -9.95 9.90 3.35
N GLY A 301 -8.89 10.71 3.26
CA GLY A 301 -8.89 12.12 3.68
C GLY A 301 -9.27 12.40 5.15
N GLU A 302 -10.49 12.87 5.43
CA GLU A 302 -10.99 13.02 6.82
C GLU A 302 -12.15 12.06 7.11
N THR A 303 -12.37 11.07 6.23
CA THR A 303 -13.51 10.17 6.29
C THR A 303 -13.19 8.86 7.02
N LYS A 304 -14.23 8.07 7.31
CA LYS A 304 -14.10 6.81 8.05
C LYS A 304 -14.01 5.62 7.09
N PHE A 305 -12.99 4.78 7.27
CA PHE A 305 -12.88 3.46 6.66
C PHE A 305 -13.28 2.40 7.72
N ASN A 306 -14.28 1.57 7.45
CA ASN A 306 -14.79 0.68 8.48
C ASN A 306 -15.11 -0.74 7.99
N ILE A 307 -14.50 -1.75 8.60
CA ILE A 307 -14.93 -3.15 8.45
C ILE A 307 -16.01 -3.50 9.50
N MET A 308 -17.09 -2.69 9.55
CA MET A 308 -18.01 -2.58 10.70
C MET A 308 -18.57 -3.91 11.21
N CYS A 309 -19.08 -4.78 10.34
CA CYS A 309 -19.87 -5.94 10.79
C CYS A 309 -19.24 -7.30 10.46
N ALA A 310 -18.24 -7.32 9.58
CA ALA A 310 -17.56 -8.53 9.13
C ALA A 310 -16.68 -9.14 10.23
N SER A 311 -16.75 -10.46 10.39
CA SER A 311 -15.91 -11.24 11.30
C SER A 311 -14.92 -12.09 10.53
N ASN A 312 -13.79 -12.43 11.16
CA ASN A 312 -12.70 -13.20 10.56
C ASN A 312 -12.11 -12.54 9.30
N VAL A 313 -12.14 -11.21 9.21
CA VAL A 313 -11.51 -10.48 8.11
C VAL A 313 -10.00 -10.52 8.27
N LEU A 314 -9.29 -10.83 7.19
CA LEU A 314 -7.85 -10.65 7.06
C LEU A 314 -7.57 -9.42 6.19
N PHE A 315 -6.93 -8.42 6.78
CA PHE A 315 -6.53 -7.18 6.12
C PHE A 315 -5.00 -7.09 6.14
N GLU A 316 -4.35 -7.30 5.00
CA GLU A 316 -2.89 -7.40 4.94
C GLU A 316 -2.20 -6.71 3.76
N HIS A 317 -0.94 -6.29 3.92
CA HIS A 317 -0.16 -5.65 2.84
C HIS A 317 -0.86 -4.43 2.22
N ASN A 318 -1.63 -3.69 3.03
CA ASN A 318 -2.33 -2.49 2.57
C ASN A 318 -1.66 -1.22 3.09
N THR A 319 -1.88 -0.12 2.37
CA THR A 319 -1.54 1.23 2.82
C THR A 319 -2.82 2.01 3.09
N VAL A 320 -2.96 2.55 4.31
CA VAL A 320 -4.10 3.38 4.71
C VAL A 320 -3.59 4.74 5.14
N ILE A 321 -4.08 5.78 4.49
CA ILE A 321 -3.66 7.17 4.68
C ILE A 321 -4.88 7.99 5.09
N LEU A 322 -4.69 8.86 6.08
CA LEU A 322 -5.67 9.92 6.39
C LEU A 322 -7.10 9.35 6.58
N ALA A 323 -7.25 8.36 7.47
CA ALA A 323 -8.53 7.70 7.69
C ALA A 323 -8.87 7.63 9.19
N SER A 324 -10.15 7.47 9.51
CA SER A 324 -10.52 6.79 10.76
C SER A 324 -10.74 5.31 10.45
N PHE A 325 -9.81 4.43 10.82
CA PHE A 325 -9.93 2.99 10.54
C PHE A 325 -10.58 2.26 11.71
N ASN A 326 -11.67 1.54 11.45
CA ASN A 326 -12.39 0.80 12.48
C ASN A 326 -12.56 -0.68 12.12
N ALA A 327 -12.01 -1.53 12.99
CA ALA A 327 -12.05 -2.97 12.93
C ALA A 327 -13.17 -3.54 13.81
N GLY A 328 -14.34 -3.77 13.20
CA GLY A 328 -15.44 -4.51 13.84
C GLY A 328 -16.43 -3.70 14.69
N ASP A 329 -16.65 -2.41 14.42
CA ASP A 329 -17.66 -1.60 15.14
C ASP A 329 -19.11 -1.86 14.68
N GLY A 330 -19.56 -3.11 14.83
CA GLY A 330 -20.88 -3.57 14.46
C GLY A 330 -21.89 -3.42 15.61
N PRO A 331 -23.17 -3.12 15.31
CA PRO A 331 -24.20 -2.95 16.33
C PRO A 331 -24.57 -4.23 17.10
N TYR A 332 -24.23 -5.43 16.59
CA TYR A 332 -24.56 -6.71 17.22
C TYR A 332 -23.33 -7.39 17.86
N GLU A 333 -23.55 -8.21 18.90
CA GLU A 333 -22.47 -8.88 19.68
C GLU A 333 -21.62 -9.86 18.86
N TRP A 334 -22.24 -10.55 17.89
CA TRP A 334 -21.56 -11.55 17.06
C TRP A 334 -20.84 -10.96 15.84
N GLN A 335 -20.98 -9.66 15.59
CA GLN A 335 -20.35 -8.96 14.46
C GLN A 335 -18.97 -8.41 14.83
N GLY A 336 -18.07 -8.33 13.84
CA GLY A 336 -16.77 -7.68 14.00
C GLY A 336 -15.71 -8.48 14.77
N ASN A 337 -15.95 -9.76 15.06
CA ASN A 337 -15.06 -10.58 15.88
C ASN A 337 -13.89 -11.17 15.06
N ASN A 338 -12.75 -11.38 15.71
CA ASN A 338 -11.59 -12.10 15.17
C ASN A 338 -10.97 -11.48 13.90
N ASN A 339 -11.06 -10.17 13.74
CA ASN A 339 -10.45 -9.49 12.60
C ASN A 339 -8.93 -9.36 12.82
N THR A 340 -8.17 -9.63 11.76
CA THR A 340 -6.70 -9.61 11.75
C THR A 340 -6.20 -8.55 10.78
N LEU A 341 -5.41 -7.62 11.30
CA LEU A 341 -4.71 -6.60 10.54
C LEU A 341 -3.22 -6.90 10.60
N GLN A 342 -2.60 -7.29 9.48
CA GLN A 342 -1.19 -7.65 9.47
C GLN A 342 -0.37 -7.06 8.32
N HIS A 343 0.89 -6.70 8.55
CA HIS A 343 1.78 -6.21 7.48
C HIS A 343 1.21 -5.01 6.70
N ASN A 344 0.47 -4.11 7.36
CA ASN A 344 -0.06 -2.89 6.76
C ASN A 344 0.76 -1.67 7.15
N THR A 345 0.67 -0.62 6.33
CA THR A 345 1.23 0.71 6.62
C THR A 345 0.09 1.70 6.88
N PHE A 346 0.06 2.28 8.07
CA PHE A 346 -0.90 3.29 8.49
C PHE A 346 -0.22 4.66 8.58
N VAL A 347 -0.60 5.59 7.73
CA VAL A 347 -0.01 6.94 7.65
C VAL A 347 -1.03 7.97 8.15
N GLN A 348 -0.68 8.69 9.22
CA GLN A 348 -1.56 9.70 9.84
C GLN A 348 -2.94 9.16 10.27
N THR A 349 -3.03 7.86 10.57
CA THR A 349 -4.26 7.17 10.96
C THR A 349 -3.99 6.18 12.09
N GLY A 350 -5.05 5.69 12.72
CA GLY A 350 -4.99 4.65 13.73
C GLY A 350 -6.15 3.69 13.58
N VAL A 351 -6.01 2.52 14.20
CA VAL A 351 -6.98 1.44 14.22
C VAL A 351 -7.73 1.46 15.55
N ALA A 352 -9.05 1.44 15.48
CA ALA A 352 -9.89 1.12 16.62
C ALA A 352 -10.59 -0.23 16.42
N GLY A 353 -10.76 -1.03 17.47
CA GLY A 353 -11.64 -2.19 17.42
C GLY A 353 -12.31 -2.45 18.76
N ARG A 354 -13.59 -2.85 18.70
CA ARG A 354 -14.47 -2.94 19.88
C ARG A 354 -14.90 -4.36 20.25
N LYS A 355 -14.44 -5.34 19.49
CA LYS A 355 -14.95 -6.70 19.53
C LYS A 355 -13.86 -7.67 19.95
N ARG A 356 -14.27 -8.91 20.20
CA ARG A 356 -13.39 -9.97 20.68
C ARG A 356 -12.40 -10.37 19.59
N GLY A 357 -11.15 -10.59 19.98
CA GLY A 357 -10.14 -11.22 19.13
C GLY A 357 -9.54 -10.30 18.06
N LEU A 358 -9.53 -8.98 18.25
CA LEU A 358 -8.80 -8.08 17.34
C LEU A 358 -7.30 -8.42 17.37
N LYS A 359 -6.72 -8.68 16.19
CA LYS A 359 -5.27 -8.90 16.05
C LYS A 359 -4.67 -7.78 15.20
N VAL A 360 -3.66 -7.10 15.74
CA VAL A 360 -2.88 -6.05 15.06
C VAL A 360 -1.43 -6.50 15.09
N LEU A 361 -0.96 -7.07 13.98
CA LEU A 361 0.28 -7.84 13.90
C LEU A 361 1.24 -7.23 12.88
N TYR A 362 2.48 -6.91 13.25
CA TYR A 362 3.53 -6.55 12.28
C TYR A 362 3.16 -5.39 11.34
N ASN A 363 2.44 -4.37 11.84
CA ASN A 363 2.08 -3.18 11.07
C ASN A 363 3.02 -2.01 11.40
N THR A 364 3.15 -1.09 10.45
CA THR A 364 3.88 0.18 10.63
C THR A 364 2.89 1.33 10.76
N PHE A 365 3.04 2.16 11.79
CA PHE A 365 2.28 3.39 12.00
C PHE A 365 3.22 4.59 11.92
N ASP A 366 3.05 5.45 10.91
CA ASP A 366 3.97 6.56 10.59
C ASP A 366 3.39 7.97 10.88
N ARG A 367 4.30 8.93 11.09
CA ARG A 367 4.12 10.30 11.58
C ARG A 367 3.42 11.24 10.60
N GLY A 368 2.76 12.23 11.20
CA GLY A 368 2.10 13.35 10.53
C GLY A 368 0.70 13.67 11.06
N MET A 369 0.34 13.09 12.21
CA MET A 369 -0.96 13.34 12.82
C MET A 369 -1.08 14.82 13.23
N PRO A 370 -2.14 15.54 12.81
CA PRO A 370 -2.37 16.90 13.27
C PRO A 370 -2.52 16.92 14.80
N SER A 371 -2.03 17.99 15.42
CA SER A 371 -2.23 18.31 16.83
C SER A 371 -3.72 18.30 17.18
N GLY A 372 -4.26 17.16 17.66
CA GLY A 372 -5.71 17.03 17.85
C GLY A 372 -6.29 15.67 18.26
N GLY A 373 -5.54 14.56 18.22
CA GLY A 373 -5.89 13.33 18.94
C GLY A 373 -6.25 12.11 18.10
N ASN A 374 -5.23 11.42 17.57
CA ASN A 374 -5.39 10.04 17.11
C ASN A 374 -4.47 9.08 17.90
N ILE A 375 -4.99 7.88 18.12
CA ILE A 375 -4.38 6.78 18.89
C ILE A 375 -4.08 5.68 17.86
N PRO A 376 -2.81 5.35 17.57
CA PRO A 376 -2.45 4.36 16.56
C PRO A 376 -3.18 3.02 16.77
N ILE A 377 -3.21 2.50 18.00
CA ILE A 377 -3.91 1.25 18.31
C ILE A 377 -4.84 1.45 19.50
N ASN A 378 -6.13 1.25 19.26
CA ASN A 378 -7.18 1.44 20.26
C ASN A 378 -8.08 0.20 20.38
N SER A 379 -7.80 -0.62 21.39
CA SER A 379 -8.49 -1.89 21.66
C SER A 379 -9.52 -1.75 22.79
N TRP A 380 -10.81 -1.98 22.49
CA TRP A 380 -11.89 -1.95 23.51
C TRP A 380 -12.48 -3.33 23.88
N GLY A 381 -12.16 -4.37 23.13
CA GLY A 381 -12.81 -5.68 23.24
C GLY A 381 -12.19 -6.61 24.27
N TYR A 382 -12.29 -7.92 24.01
CA TYR A 382 -11.61 -9.00 24.74
C TYR A 382 -10.55 -9.65 23.85
N ASP A 383 -9.59 -10.36 24.44
CA ASP A 383 -8.67 -11.25 23.71
C ASP A 383 -7.93 -10.58 22.54
N SER A 384 -7.58 -9.29 22.68
CA SER A 384 -6.87 -8.61 21.60
C SER A 384 -5.37 -8.91 21.64
N GLN A 385 -4.76 -8.98 20.46
CA GLN A 385 -3.34 -9.24 20.28
C GLN A 385 -2.72 -8.08 19.53
N VAL A 386 -1.72 -7.44 20.12
CA VAL A 386 -0.95 -6.35 19.52
C VAL A 386 0.51 -6.77 19.50
N ILE A 387 0.97 -7.27 18.35
CA ILE A 387 2.26 -7.98 18.27
C ILE A 387 3.14 -7.43 17.16
N GLY A 388 4.41 -7.12 17.44
CA GLY A 388 5.40 -6.86 16.39
C GLY A 388 5.22 -5.56 15.63
N ASN A 389 4.44 -4.59 16.12
CA ASN A 389 4.16 -3.36 15.38
C ASN A 389 5.25 -2.31 15.62
N GLU A 390 5.52 -1.51 14.59
CA GLU A 390 6.37 -0.32 14.66
C GLU A 390 5.48 0.92 14.72
N ILE A 391 5.52 1.66 15.83
CA ILE A 391 4.64 2.78 16.10
C ILE A 391 5.45 4.04 16.31
N THR A 392 5.34 4.98 15.37
CA THR A 392 6.02 6.26 15.46
C THR A 392 5.04 7.41 15.70
N GLY A 393 5.15 8.07 16.84
CA GLY A 393 4.28 9.18 17.21
C GLY A 393 2.86 8.75 17.64
N GLY A 394 1.93 9.69 17.55
CA GLY A 394 0.57 9.53 18.06
C GLY A 394 0.42 9.99 19.51
N TRP A 395 -0.83 10.08 19.96
CA TRP A 395 -1.09 10.60 21.30
C TRP A 395 -0.85 9.57 22.40
N ILE A 396 -1.42 8.39 22.22
CA ILE A 396 -1.16 7.20 23.03
C ILE A 396 -0.89 6.11 22.01
N ALA A 397 0.29 5.50 22.02
CA ALA A 397 0.67 4.50 21.03
C ALA A 397 -0.30 3.31 21.04
N ILE A 398 -0.54 2.74 22.23
CA ILE A 398 -1.46 1.62 22.43
C ILE A 398 -2.40 1.92 23.60
N ARG A 399 -3.70 1.85 23.34
CA ARG A 399 -4.75 1.99 24.35
C ARG A 399 -5.56 0.71 24.48
N VAL A 400 -5.64 0.18 25.69
CA VAL A 400 -6.49 -0.96 26.06
C VAL A 400 -7.42 -0.56 27.19
N ARG A 401 -8.74 -0.71 26.97
CA ARG A 401 -9.78 -0.42 27.97
C ARG A 401 -11.05 -1.21 27.66
N PRO A 402 -12.02 -1.34 28.56
CA PRO A 402 -13.29 -1.99 28.24
C PRO A 402 -14.12 -1.17 27.26
N HIS A 403 -14.96 -1.84 26.48
CA HIS A 403 -16.07 -1.21 25.78
C HIS A 403 -16.97 -0.50 26.80
N PRO A 404 -17.57 0.68 26.51
CA PRO A 404 -18.42 1.41 27.47
C PRO A 404 -19.63 0.64 28.04
N ALA A 405 -19.99 -0.50 27.43
CA ALA A 405 -21.04 -1.39 27.91
C ALA A 405 -20.53 -2.48 28.88
N LEU A 406 -19.22 -2.54 29.12
CA LEU A 406 -18.54 -3.54 29.94
C LEU A 406 -17.80 -2.85 31.07
N GLU A 407 -17.76 -3.50 32.23
CA GLU A 407 -17.06 -2.97 33.41
C GLU A 407 -15.55 -3.29 33.35
N ARG A 408 -15.19 -4.51 32.94
CA ARG A 408 -13.81 -5.01 32.82
C ARG A 408 -13.68 -5.94 31.60
N THR A 409 -12.46 -6.10 31.10
CA THR A 409 -12.11 -7.00 29.97
C THR A 409 -10.83 -7.78 30.28
N GLU A 410 -10.57 -8.85 29.54
CA GLU A 410 -9.47 -9.79 29.83
C GLU A 410 -8.87 -10.40 28.55
N GLY A 411 -7.74 -11.11 28.71
CA GLY A 411 -7.12 -11.94 27.67
C GLY A 411 -6.24 -11.18 26.67
N HIS A 412 -5.89 -9.93 26.98
CA HIS A 412 -5.08 -9.09 26.10
C HIS A 412 -3.60 -9.47 26.12
N ILE A 413 -2.96 -9.42 24.95
CA ILE A 413 -1.53 -9.66 24.76
C ILE A 413 -0.93 -8.49 23.97
N ILE A 414 0.07 -7.82 24.54
CA ILE A 414 0.90 -6.83 23.85
C ILE A 414 2.33 -7.35 23.82
N LYS A 415 2.91 -7.59 22.64
CA LYS A 415 4.21 -8.24 22.53
C LYS A 415 5.09 -7.70 21.40
N ASP A 416 6.41 -7.63 21.61
CA ASP A 416 7.39 -7.37 20.53
C ASP A 416 7.16 -6.04 19.76
N ASN A 417 6.50 -5.03 20.34
CA ASN A 417 6.25 -3.76 19.64
C ASN A 417 7.39 -2.77 19.86
N ILE A 418 7.73 -2.01 18.82
CA ILE A 418 8.65 -0.88 18.87
C ILE A 418 7.82 0.40 18.86
N ILE A 419 7.88 1.16 19.95
CA ILE A 419 7.12 2.39 20.15
C ILE A 419 8.11 3.54 20.29
N ASN A 420 8.13 4.45 19.32
CA ASN A 420 9.03 5.58 19.31
C ASN A 420 8.28 6.92 19.24
N SER A 421 8.63 7.81 20.16
CA SER A 421 8.23 9.20 20.17
C SER A 421 6.72 9.52 20.20
N PRO A 422 5.85 8.74 20.87
CA PRO A 422 4.49 9.19 21.13
C PRO A 422 4.46 10.24 22.24
N HIS A 423 3.29 10.83 22.48
CA HIS A 423 3.07 11.60 23.72
C HIS A 423 2.89 10.71 24.96
N ALA A 424 2.45 9.47 24.77
CA ALA A 424 2.38 8.42 25.78
C ALA A 424 2.51 7.04 25.13
N GLY A 425 3.15 6.08 25.79
CA GLY A 425 3.34 4.73 25.28
C GLY A 425 2.06 3.89 25.39
N ILE A 426 1.94 3.09 26.44
CA ILE A 426 0.83 2.14 26.63
C ILE A 426 -0.09 2.61 27.76
N TYR A 427 -1.39 2.69 27.49
CA TYR A 427 -2.43 2.95 28.48
C TYR A 427 -3.31 1.72 28.66
N ILE A 428 -3.44 1.27 29.91
CA ILE A 428 -4.21 0.08 30.30
C ILE A 428 -5.17 0.48 31.41
N GLU A 429 -6.47 0.25 31.19
CA GLU A 429 -7.53 0.57 32.14
C GLU A 429 -8.45 -0.63 32.30
N LYS A 430 -8.80 -1.02 33.53
CA LYS A 430 -9.85 -2.01 33.84
C LYS A 430 -9.67 -3.35 33.12
N GLN A 431 -8.44 -3.86 33.14
CA GLN A 431 -8.07 -5.14 32.56
C GLN A 431 -7.79 -6.18 33.63
N ASP A 432 -8.17 -7.43 33.35
CA ASP A 432 -7.86 -8.62 34.13
C ASP A 432 -6.99 -9.59 33.31
N GLY A 433 -5.95 -10.16 33.91
CA GLY A 433 -5.19 -11.25 33.27
C GLY A 433 -4.52 -10.87 31.95
N MET A 434 -3.80 -9.74 31.92
CA MET A 434 -3.18 -9.18 30.71
C MET A 434 -1.65 -9.36 30.74
N THR A 435 -1.07 -9.63 29.57
CA THR A 435 0.39 -9.77 29.39
C THR A 435 0.96 -8.70 28.47
N VAL A 436 2.09 -8.12 28.86
CA VAL A 436 2.85 -7.11 28.10
C VAL A 436 4.31 -7.52 28.09
N ILE A 437 4.81 -8.00 26.96
CA ILE A 437 6.10 -8.71 26.89
C ILE A 437 7.00 -8.12 25.80
N ASN A 438 8.27 -7.86 26.11
CA ASN A 438 9.29 -7.52 25.12
C ASN A 438 8.92 -6.32 24.21
N ASN A 439 8.35 -5.26 24.79
CA ASN A 439 8.08 -4.02 24.05
C ASN A 439 9.17 -2.99 24.33
N ALA A 440 9.64 -2.31 23.28
CA ALA A 440 10.59 -1.20 23.39
C ALA A 440 9.82 0.12 23.29
N ILE A 441 9.84 0.94 24.35
CA ILE A 441 9.14 2.22 24.45
C ILE A 441 10.18 3.32 24.65
N ALA A 442 10.34 4.17 23.64
CA ALA A 442 11.37 5.20 23.64
C ALA A 442 10.83 6.60 23.27
N ASP A 443 11.58 7.63 23.67
CA ASP A 443 11.44 9.03 23.26
C ASP A 443 10.06 9.66 23.53
N VAL A 444 9.37 9.23 24.59
CA VAL A 444 8.03 9.74 24.92
C VAL A 444 8.09 11.24 25.24
N THR A 445 7.50 12.07 24.39
CA THR A 445 7.57 13.54 24.51
C THR A 445 6.26 14.15 25.00
N PRO A 446 6.22 14.78 26.19
CA PRO A 446 5.01 15.41 26.71
C PRO A 446 4.60 16.61 25.86
N ALA A 447 3.30 16.75 25.57
CA ALA A 447 2.76 17.86 24.80
C ALA A 447 1.71 18.67 25.58
N TYR A 448 1.89 20.00 25.57
CA TYR A 448 1.00 21.14 25.91
C TYR A 448 0.20 21.10 27.23
N SER A 449 -0.38 19.97 27.64
CA SER A 449 -1.15 19.75 28.88
C SER A 449 -1.17 18.30 29.37
N PHE A 450 -0.45 17.39 28.69
CA PHE A 450 -0.36 15.97 29.04
C PHE A 450 0.91 15.70 29.83
N ASP A 451 0.80 14.87 30.87
CA ASP A 451 1.94 14.61 31.73
C ASP A 451 3.01 13.71 31.07
N GLY A 452 2.63 12.91 30.05
CA GLY A 452 3.51 11.99 29.31
C GLY A 452 3.96 10.78 30.15
N TYR A 453 3.80 9.56 29.62
CA TYR A 453 4.18 8.33 30.33
C TYR A 453 4.58 7.19 29.39
N GLY A 454 5.49 6.31 29.85
CA GLY A 454 5.80 5.05 29.17
C GLY A 454 4.63 4.07 29.24
N ILE A 455 4.32 3.59 30.44
CA ILE A 455 3.20 2.69 30.72
C ILE A 455 2.32 3.28 31.82
N LYS A 456 0.99 3.24 31.61
CA LYS A 456 0.00 3.65 32.60
C LYS A 456 -1.01 2.56 32.87
N ILE A 457 -1.25 2.30 34.14
CA ILE A 457 -2.10 1.22 34.64
C ILE A 457 -3.18 1.80 35.55
N VAL A 458 -4.43 1.42 35.32
CA VAL A 458 -5.57 2.01 36.03
C VAL A 458 -6.60 0.92 36.34
N ASP A 459 -6.87 0.66 37.61
CA ASP A 459 -7.91 -0.30 38.07
C ASP A 459 -7.78 -1.69 37.42
N CYS A 460 -6.55 -2.21 37.36
CA CYS A 460 -6.23 -3.47 36.70
C CYS A 460 -5.86 -4.58 37.71
N THR A 461 -6.10 -5.83 37.36
CA THR A 461 -5.75 -6.98 38.21
C THR A 461 -5.04 -8.06 37.41
N ASP A 462 -4.05 -8.72 38.00
CA ASP A 462 -3.32 -9.83 37.39
C ASP A 462 -2.62 -9.44 36.07
N LEU A 463 -1.74 -8.43 36.14
CA LEU A 463 -0.96 -7.97 34.99
C LEU A 463 0.48 -8.46 35.08
N LEU A 464 1.00 -8.97 33.97
CA LEU A 464 2.40 -9.37 33.82
C LEU A 464 3.09 -8.53 32.77
N PHE A 465 4.10 -7.77 33.21
CA PHE A 465 5.06 -7.08 32.36
C PHE A 465 6.36 -7.86 32.40
N ARG A 466 6.90 -8.24 31.24
CA ARG A 466 8.13 -9.01 31.15
C ARG A 466 9.04 -8.52 30.03
N ASP A 467 10.32 -8.33 30.32
CA ASP A 467 11.35 -8.01 29.31
C ASP A 467 11.06 -6.71 28.53
N ASN A 468 10.26 -5.78 29.06
CA ASN A 468 9.98 -4.52 28.36
C ASN A 468 11.12 -3.53 28.63
N SER A 469 11.40 -2.65 27.66
CA SER A 469 12.32 -1.53 27.85
C SER A 469 11.59 -0.20 27.73
N ILE A 470 11.76 0.67 28.72
CA ILE A 470 11.19 2.02 28.76
C ILE A 470 12.33 3.01 28.93
N THR A 471 12.67 3.74 27.87
CA THR A 471 13.80 4.67 27.88
C THR A 471 13.38 6.06 27.38
N HIS A 472 14.14 7.07 27.76
CA HIS A 472 14.00 8.44 27.23
C HIS A 472 12.58 9.04 27.33
N THR A 473 11.81 8.71 28.39
CA THR A 473 10.51 9.36 28.60
C THR A 473 10.64 10.72 29.27
N GLY A 474 9.71 11.63 28.95
CA GLY A 474 9.72 12.98 29.49
C GLY A 474 9.48 13.09 30.99
N ARG A 475 8.48 12.40 31.55
CA ARG A 475 8.06 12.62 32.96
C ARG A 475 8.00 11.38 33.82
N PHE A 476 7.33 10.33 33.36
CA PHE A 476 7.21 9.08 34.10
C PHE A 476 7.37 7.88 33.17
N ASP A 477 8.09 6.86 33.61
CA ASP A 477 8.20 5.61 32.88
C ASP A 477 6.98 4.75 33.19
N ILE A 478 6.58 4.70 34.45
CA ILE A 478 5.48 3.88 34.94
C ILE A 478 4.56 4.73 35.83
N ALA A 479 3.26 4.69 35.57
CA ALA A 479 2.28 5.43 36.34
C ALA A 479 1.05 4.59 36.71
N PHE A 480 0.61 4.72 37.96
CA PHE A 480 -0.59 4.08 38.49
C PHE A 480 -1.69 5.09 38.78
N GLY A 481 -2.89 4.81 38.27
CA GLY A 481 -4.10 5.59 38.50
C GLY A 481 -4.19 6.90 37.71
N GLY A 482 -5.19 7.73 38.03
CA GLY A 482 -5.52 8.93 37.26
C GLY A 482 -6.20 8.62 35.92
N SER A 483 -6.63 9.65 35.18
CA SER A 483 -7.30 9.45 33.88
C SER A 483 -6.30 9.38 32.73
N GLU A 484 -6.72 8.89 31.57
CA GLU A 484 -5.97 8.87 30.31
C GLU A 484 -5.11 10.13 30.09
N ARG A 485 -5.66 11.31 30.42
CA ARG A 485 -5.05 12.64 30.19
C ARG A 485 -4.43 13.33 31.38
N ASN A 486 -4.66 12.83 32.59
CA ASN A 486 -4.30 13.54 33.81
C ASN A 486 -3.79 12.53 34.85
N LEU A 487 -2.51 12.62 35.20
CA LEU A 487 -1.89 11.79 36.23
C LEU A 487 -2.29 12.20 37.65
N TYR A 488 -3.13 13.21 37.85
CA TYR A 488 -3.53 13.69 39.17
C TYR A 488 -5.05 13.64 39.41
N GLY A 489 -5.80 12.94 38.55
CA GLY A 489 -7.25 12.78 38.70
C GLY A 489 -7.65 11.79 39.80
N ASN A 490 -8.71 12.10 40.57
CA ASN A 490 -9.03 11.41 41.84
C ASN A 490 -10.04 10.23 41.78
N ASN A 491 -10.34 9.64 40.61
CA ASN A 491 -11.61 8.89 40.46
C ASN A 491 -11.53 7.47 39.88
N ILE A 492 -10.41 6.73 40.01
CA ILE A 492 -10.34 5.35 39.48
C ILE A 492 -9.69 4.41 40.51
N GLY A 493 -10.17 3.17 40.58
CA GLY A 493 -9.80 2.16 41.59
C GLY A 493 -8.32 1.74 41.54
N PRO A 494 -7.81 1.10 42.61
CA PRO A 494 -6.44 0.60 42.66
C PRO A 494 -6.21 -0.56 41.71
N SER A 495 -4.97 -0.76 41.31
CA SER A 495 -4.51 -1.94 40.59
C SER A 495 -3.86 -2.93 41.57
N SER A 496 -4.03 -4.22 41.33
CA SER A 496 -3.54 -5.27 42.23
C SER A 496 -2.88 -6.43 41.46
N ASN A 497 -1.94 -7.12 42.10
CA ASN A 497 -1.17 -8.21 41.50
C ASN A 497 -0.53 -7.84 40.14
N VAL A 498 0.11 -6.67 40.09
CA VAL A 498 0.88 -6.21 38.93
C VAL A 498 2.34 -6.59 39.15
N LYS A 499 2.92 -7.32 38.20
CA LYS A 499 4.31 -7.80 38.27
C LYS A 499 5.12 -7.28 37.09
N PHE A 500 6.28 -6.69 37.37
CA PHE A 500 7.28 -6.34 36.37
C PHE A 500 8.45 -7.28 36.54
N ILE A 501 8.78 -8.06 35.51
CA ILE A 501 9.93 -8.95 35.50
C ILE A 501 10.90 -8.41 34.45
N ASN A 502 12.14 -8.16 34.86
CA ASN A 502 13.23 -7.75 33.96
C ASN A 502 12.81 -6.60 33.03
N THR A 503 12.14 -5.58 33.58
CA THR A 503 11.70 -4.40 32.82
C THR A 503 12.70 -3.27 33.05
N GLU A 504 13.16 -2.64 31.98
CA GLU A 504 14.03 -1.45 32.06
C GLU A 504 13.18 -0.19 32.28
N PHE A 505 13.53 0.61 33.29
CA PHE A 505 12.91 1.89 33.61
C PHE A 505 13.83 2.70 34.54
N ASP A 506 13.59 4.01 34.66
CA ASP A 506 14.16 4.88 35.68
C ASP A 506 13.33 4.80 36.97
N GLU A 507 13.92 4.28 38.04
CA GLU A 507 13.25 4.13 39.34
C GLU A 507 12.73 5.46 39.93
N ASN A 508 13.29 6.60 39.52
CA ASN A 508 12.84 7.92 39.96
C ASN A 508 11.61 8.41 39.20
N LYS A 509 11.16 7.65 38.21
CA LYS A 509 10.06 8.00 37.29
C LYS A 509 8.83 7.10 37.47
N ILE A 510 8.63 6.56 38.67
CA ILE A 510 7.42 5.86 39.07
C ILE A 510 6.45 6.85 39.72
N HIS A 511 5.17 6.84 39.31
CA HIS A 511 4.14 7.72 39.85
C HIS A 511 2.92 6.98 40.38
N PHE A 512 2.47 7.38 41.57
CA PHE A 512 1.29 6.81 42.24
C PHE A 512 0.23 7.87 42.52
N VAL A 513 -0.95 7.68 41.94
CA VAL A 513 -2.14 8.45 42.32
C VAL A 513 -2.78 7.86 43.57
N ASN A 514 -3.10 6.57 43.54
CA ASN A 514 -3.69 5.85 44.67
C ASN A 514 -2.59 5.41 45.65
N SER A 515 -2.89 5.44 46.94
CA SER A 515 -2.00 4.91 47.97
C SER A 515 -2.05 3.38 48.09
N GLU A 516 -3.07 2.75 47.52
CA GLU A 516 -3.26 1.28 47.53
C GLU A 516 -2.57 0.58 46.36
N ASP A 517 -2.11 1.32 45.34
CA ASP A 517 -1.34 0.77 44.23
C ASP A 517 0.05 0.30 44.73
N VAL A 518 0.48 -0.87 44.26
CA VAL A 518 1.79 -1.46 44.57
C VAL A 518 2.54 -1.77 43.28
N PHE A 519 3.76 -1.25 43.17
CA PHE A 519 4.73 -1.60 42.14
C PHE A 519 5.63 -2.74 42.64
N ASN A 520 5.78 -3.80 41.86
CA ASN A 520 6.61 -4.97 42.19
C ASN A 520 7.62 -5.23 41.07
N ASN A 521 8.91 -5.04 41.37
CA ASN A 521 10.01 -5.20 40.40
C ASN A 521 10.81 -6.49 40.64
N TYR A 522 10.77 -7.43 39.70
CA TYR A 522 11.45 -8.71 39.79
C TYR A 522 12.60 -8.79 38.79
N TYR A 523 13.68 -9.49 39.16
CA TYR A 523 14.77 -9.86 38.25
C TYR A 523 14.90 -11.36 38.15
N TYR A 524 15.44 -11.83 37.00
CA TYR A 524 15.76 -13.24 36.83
C TYR A 524 16.93 -13.64 37.73
N LEU A 525 16.77 -14.76 38.43
CA LEU A 525 17.81 -15.36 39.24
C LEU A 525 18.45 -16.51 38.45
N ASP A 526 19.77 -16.45 38.28
CA ASP A 526 20.57 -17.57 37.79
C ASP A 526 21.38 -18.15 38.94
N VAL A 527 21.14 -19.42 39.28
CA VAL A 527 21.87 -20.15 40.32
C VAL A 527 22.64 -21.29 39.69
N LYS A 528 23.95 -21.31 39.90
CA LYS A 528 24.84 -22.41 39.56
C LYS A 528 25.17 -23.22 40.81
N VAL A 529 25.00 -24.53 40.77
CA VAL A 529 25.38 -25.44 41.86
C VAL A 529 26.59 -26.26 41.44
N GLU A 530 27.62 -26.22 42.27
CA GLU A 530 28.90 -26.92 42.05
C GLU A 530 29.21 -27.83 43.25
N ASP A 531 29.97 -28.88 43.02
CA ASP A 531 30.53 -29.71 44.09
C ASP A 531 31.82 -29.07 44.67
N ALA A 532 32.41 -29.70 45.67
CA ALA A 532 33.63 -29.20 46.30
C ALA A 532 34.86 -29.14 45.36
N ASN A 533 34.79 -29.75 44.18
CA ASN A 533 35.83 -29.71 43.15
C ASN A 533 35.56 -28.63 42.07
N GLY A 534 34.42 -27.94 42.13
CA GLY A 534 33.98 -26.98 41.11
C GLY A 534 33.26 -27.63 39.92
N ASP A 535 32.95 -28.93 39.98
CA ASP A 535 32.19 -29.60 38.93
C ASP A 535 30.69 -29.28 39.06
N PRO A 536 29.98 -29.05 37.94
CA PRO A 536 28.55 -28.73 37.99
C PRO A 536 27.71 -29.90 38.52
N VAL A 537 26.72 -29.59 39.35
CA VAL A 537 25.83 -30.60 39.97
C VAL A 537 24.46 -30.61 39.29
N PRO A 538 24.19 -31.57 38.38
CA PRO A 538 22.90 -31.66 37.71
C PRO A 538 21.83 -32.31 38.59
N GLY A 539 20.61 -31.76 38.56
CA GLY A 539 19.49 -32.27 39.35
C GLY A 539 19.46 -31.81 40.81
N ALA A 540 20.28 -30.83 41.18
CA ALA A 540 20.23 -30.18 42.49
C ALA A 540 18.91 -29.42 42.66
N LEU A 541 18.31 -29.54 43.85
CA LEU A 541 17.11 -28.80 44.23
C LEU A 541 17.52 -27.44 44.78
N VAL A 542 17.16 -26.37 44.08
CA VAL A 542 17.33 -24.99 44.52
C VAL A 542 16.01 -24.49 45.10
N THR A 543 16.01 -24.12 46.38
CA THR A 543 14.86 -23.54 47.09
C THR A 543 15.11 -22.09 47.44
N ILE A 544 14.08 -21.25 47.29
CA ILE A 544 14.17 -19.80 47.45
C ILE A 544 13.16 -19.36 48.51
N ALA A 545 13.65 -18.73 49.58
CA ALA A 545 12.83 -18.16 50.65
C ALA A 545 13.05 -16.65 50.74
N ASN A 546 11.96 -15.88 50.73
CA ASN A 546 11.99 -14.45 51.03
C ASN A 546 12.05 -14.27 52.55
N ASP A 547 13.12 -13.64 53.04
CA ASP A 547 13.37 -13.45 54.47
C ASP A 547 12.67 -12.21 55.05
N VAL A 548 12.16 -11.33 54.18
CA VAL A 548 11.53 -10.06 54.54
C VAL A 548 10.01 -10.18 54.56
N ASP A 549 9.43 -10.70 53.48
CA ASP A 549 7.99 -10.80 53.32
C ASP A 549 7.58 -12.10 52.60
N SER A 550 7.01 -13.03 53.36
CA SER A 550 6.59 -14.32 52.84
C SER A 550 5.39 -14.26 51.88
N GLU A 551 4.69 -13.12 51.77
CA GLU A 551 3.63 -12.94 50.77
C GLU A 551 4.22 -12.79 49.35
N TYR A 552 5.46 -12.31 49.23
CA TYR A 552 6.17 -12.15 47.96
C TYR A 552 7.18 -13.29 47.75
N THR A 553 6.65 -14.47 47.40
CA THR A 553 7.48 -15.63 47.05
C THR A 553 8.20 -15.43 45.71
N ALA A 554 9.27 -16.19 45.48
CA ALA A 554 9.83 -16.35 44.13
C ALA A 554 8.77 -16.80 43.12
N ILE A 555 8.95 -16.40 41.88
CA ILE A 555 8.06 -16.68 40.76
C ILE A 555 8.84 -17.32 39.61
N ASN A 556 8.13 -17.96 38.69
CA ASN A 556 8.70 -18.31 37.38
C ASN A 556 8.55 -17.15 36.37
N ALA A 557 9.09 -17.30 35.16
CA ALA A 557 8.98 -16.24 34.14
C ALA A 557 7.55 -16.11 33.56
N ASN A 558 6.61 -17.00 33.88
CA ASN A 558 5.17 -16.78 33.65
C ASN A 558 4.50 -15.94 34.74
N GLY A 559 5.26 -15.50 35.76
CA GLY A 559 4.72 -14.74 36.88
C GLY A 559 3.96 -15.58 37.92
N GLU A 560 4.09 -16.91 37.85
CA GLU A 560 3.43 -17.86 38.75
C GLU A 560 4.32 -18.13 39.98
N PRO A 561 3.77 -18.17 41.20
CA PRO A 561 4.52 -18.53 42.40
C PRO A 561 5.22 -19.88 42.27
N LYS A 562 6.54 -19.89 42.43
CA LYS A 562 7.38 -21.10 42.39
C LYS A 562 8.66 -20.86 43.18
N THR A 563 8.83 -21.62 44.26
CA THR A 563 9.96 -21.47 45.21
C THR A 563 10.99 -22.58 45.08
N SER A 564 10.86 -23.47 44.11
CA SER A 564 11.74 -24.64 43.94
C SER A 564 12.04 -24.89 42.47
N PHE A 565 13.33 -25.05 42.17
CA PHE A 565 13.88 -25.17 40.84
C PHE A 565 14.93 -26.30 40.82
N ILE A 566 15.16 -26.89 39.64
CA ILE A 566 16.12 -27.98 39.47
C ILE A 566 17.21 -27.53 38.52
N THR A 567 18.46 -27.87 38.83
CA THR A 567 19.59 -27.56 37.95
C THR A 567 19.68 -28.49 36.74
N GLY A 568 20.08 -27.93 35.60
CA GLY A 568 20.35 -28.63 34.35
C GLY A 568 21.69 -29.37 34.35
N ALA A 569 22.09 -29.87 33.17
CA ALA A 569 23.33 -30.61 33.00
C ALA A 569 24.61 -29.80 33.30
N ASP A 570 24.51 -28.48 33.17
CA ASP A 570 25.55 -27.48 33.43
C ASP A 570 25.56 -26.98 34.88
N GLY A 571 24.69 -27.53 35.75
CA GLY A 571 24.56 -27.10 37.14
C GLY A 571 23.78 -25.81 37.32
N HIS A 572 23.27 -25.19 36.25
CA HIS A 572 22.47 -23.96 36.33
C HIS A 572 20.98 -24.22 36.44
N THR A 573 20.26 -23.34 37.14
CA THR A 573 18.80 -23.21 36.99
C THR A 573 18.44 -22.78 35.57
N ALA A 574 17.23 -23.10 35.11
CA ALA A 574 16.85 -22.85 33.72
C ALA A 574 16.84 -21.35 33.35
N MET A 575 17.31 -21.02 32.14
CA MET A 575 17.25 -19.67 31.58
C MET A 575 15.81 -19.24 31.28
N PRO A 576 15.52 -17.92 31.21
CA PRO A 576 14.18 -17.40 30.94
C PRO A 576 13.48 -17.96 29.70
N SER A 577 14.20 -18.50 28.71
CA SER A 577 13.62 -19.22 27.58
C SER A 577 12.75 -20.43 27.98
N ASP A 578 13.01 -21.04 29.14
CA ASP A 578 12.13 -22.03 29.78
C ASP A 578 11.25 -21.34 30.82
N LEU A 579 10.14 -20.75 30.35
CA LEU A 579 9.29 -19.87 31.15
C LEU A 579 8.78 -20.52 32.46
N ALA A 580 8.59 -21.84 32.44
CA ALA A 580 8.01 -22.58 33.54
C ALA A 580 9.03 -22.91 34.64
N ASN A 581 10.32 -22.95 34.30
CA ASN A 581 11.39 -23.43 35.18
C ASN A 581 12.50 -22.41 35.44
N SER A 582 12.46 -21.23 34.82
CA SER A 582 13.35 -20.14 35.18
C SER A 582 12.87 -19.43 36.45
N ALA A 583 13.78 -19.02 37.32
CA ALA A 583 13.45 -18.32 38.57
C ALA A 583 13.50 -16.80 38.39
N ALA A 584 12.59 -16.09 39.06
CA ALA A 584 12.67 -14.65 39.27
C ALA A 584 12.31 -14.29 40.72
N ILE A 585 12.99 -13.28 41.26
CA ILE A 585 12.85 -12.82 42.64
C ILE A 585 12.58 -11.31 42.67
N LEU A 586 11.75 -10.86 43.61
CA LEU A 586 11.39 -9.45 43.78
C LEU A 586 12.58 -8.69 44.38
N ASP A 587 13.00 -7.61 43.75
CA ASP A 587 13.95 -6.63 44.26
C ASP A 587 13.32 -5.82 45.40
N TYR A 588 12.29 -5.04 45.06
CA TYR A 588 11.53 -4.27 46.03
C TYR A 588 10.06 -4.20 45.63
N CYS A 589 9.21 -3.99 46.64
CA CYS A 589 7.86 -3.46 46.42
C CYS A 589 7.80 -1.99 46.83
N GLU A 590 7.08 -1.19 46.06
CA GLU A 590 6.92 0.24 46.31
C GLU A 590 5.46 0.65 46.24
N THR A 591 5.06 1.44 47.21
CA THR A 591 3.77 2.14 47.29
C THR A 591 4.03 3.63 47.25
N LYS A 592 2.96 4.42 47.22
CA LYS A 592 3.06 5.89 47.31
C LYS A 592 3.85 6.41 48.53
N THR A 593 3.94 5.66 49.62
CA THR A 593 4.52 6.12 50.89
C THR A 593 5.67 5.28 51.41
N GLU A 594 5.89 4.09 50.88
CA GLU A 594 6.86 3.11 51.39
C GLU A 594 7.51 2.37 50.23
N LYS A 595 8.84 2.26 50.25
CA LYS A 595 9.64 1.34 49.43
C LYS A 595 10.25 0.31 50.37
N ARG A 596 10.07 -0.98 50.07
CA ARG A 596 10.56 -2.11 50.85
C ARG A 596 11.40 -3.01 49.97
N GLU A 597 12.70 -3.04 50.27
CA GLU A 597 13.67 -3.94 49.62
C GLU A 597 13.59 -5.35 50.21
N MET A 598 13.89 -6.35 49.39
CA MET A 598 13.77 -7.76 49.74
C MET A 598 15.15 -8.40 49.89
N THR A 599 15.21 -9.44 50.73
CA THR A 599 16.38 -10.27 50.96
C THR A 599 15.94 -11.73 50.92
N TYR A 600 16.76 -12.60 50.33
CA TYR A 600 16.42 -14.00 50.15
C TYR A 600 17.51 -14.93 50.67
N THR A 601 17.08 -16.04 51.24
CA THR A 601 17.92 -17.21 51.48
C THR A 601 17.71 -18.21 50.35
N ILE A 602 18.77 -18.47 49.58
CA ILE A 602 18.81 -19.45 48.49
C ILE A 602 19.52 -20.69 49.00
N THR A 603 18.86 -21.85 48.96
CA THR A 603 19.42 -23.12 49.44
C THR A 603 19.47 -24.13 48.30
N ALA A 604 20.66 -24.69 48.04
CA ALA A 604 20.83 -25.82 47.14
C ALA A 604 20.96 -27.11 47.95
N GLU A 605 20.27 -28.17 47.52
CA GLU A 605 20.33 -29.50 48.12
C GLU A 605 20.51 -30.57 47.03
N TYR A 606 21.45 -31.50 47.25
CA TYR A 606 21.63 -32.68 46.42
C TYR A 606 22.18 -33.84 47.25
N ASP A 607 21.54 -35.01 47.14
CA ASP A 607 21.93 -36.26 47.82
C ASP A 607 22.24 -36.11 49.32
N GLY A 608 21.43 -35.32 50.03
CA GLY A 608 21.57 -35.08 51.48
C GLY A 608 22.64 -34.05 51.87
N SER A 609 23.40 -33.51 50.92
CA SER A 609 24.27 -32.33 51.12
C SER A 609 23.50 -31.06 50.79
N SER A 610 23.65 -30.02 51.62
CA SER A 610 22.98 -28.73 51.42
C SER A 610 23.89 -27.56 51.77
N ASN A 611 23.77 -26.46 51.02
CA ASN A 611 24.39 -25.19 51.38
C ASN A 611 23.43 -24.03 51.04
N SER A 612 23.57 -22.91 51.73
CA SER A 612 22.70 -21.75 51.57
C SER A 612 23.47 -20.44 51.55
N THR A 613 22.97 -19.47 50.80
CA THR A 613 23.52 -18.12 50.73
C THR A 613 22.40 -17.09 50.79
N ILE A 614 22.74 -15.86 51.21
CA ILE A 614 21.80 -14.75 51.29
C ILE A 614 22.09 -13.80 50.12
N VAL A 615 21.04 -13.38 49.41
CA VAL A 615 21.14 -12.44 48.29
C VAL A 615 20.20 -11.26 48.45
N ASN A 616 20.67 -10.10 47.99
CA ASN A 616 19.91 -8.87 47.89
C ASN A 616 19.87 -8.48 46.41
N PRO A 617 18.78 -8.76 45.69
CA PRO A 617 18.61 -8.26 44.33
C PRO A 617 18.69 -6.72 44.27
N ASP A 618 19.21 -6.19 43.16
CA ASP A 618 19.23 -4.75 42.86
C ASP A 618 19.19 -4.52 41.33
N SER A 619 19.26 -3.27 40.89
CA SER A 619 19.16 -2.92 39.46
C SER A 619 20.29 -3.45 38.57
N SER A 620 21.43 -3.90 39.12
CA SER A 620 22.50 -4.54 38.33
C SER A 620 22.11 -5.92 37.80
N TRP A 621 21.04 -6.52 38.34
CA TRP A 621 20.52 -7.82 37.93
C TRP A 621 19.61 -7.73 36.70
N TYR A 622 19.31 -6.52 36.20
CA TYR A 622 18.64 -6.32 34.93
C TYR A 622 19.46 -6.95 33.79
N ARG A 623 18.76 -7.62 32.86
CA ARG A 623 19.35 -8.26 31.69
C ARG A 623 18.74 -7.66 30.43
N GLU A 624 19.53 -6.91 29.67
CA GLU A 624 19.13 -6.42 28.34
C GLU A 624 18.82 -7.59 27.40
N ALA A 625 19.62 -8.65 27.46
CA ALA A 625 19.34 -9.94 26.85
C ALA A 625 18.89 -10.94 27.94
N PRO A 626 17.59 -11.26 28.08
CA PRO A 626 17.07 -12.07 29.20
C PRO A 626 17.79 -13.40 29.44
N ASN A 627 18.23 -14.06 28.36
CA ASN A 627 18.91 -15.36 28.40
C ASN A 627 20.44 -15.27 28.57
N ALA A 628 20.99 -14.08 28.78
CA ALA A 628 22.39 -13.86 29.13
C ALA A 628 22.45 -13.32 30.57
N PRO A 629 22.83 -14.14 31.57
CA PRO A 629 22.98 -13.67 32.94
C PRO A 629 24.01 -12.54 33.04
N THR A 630 23.64 -11.47 33.73
CA THR A 630 24.58 -10.40 34.12
C THR A 630 25.29 -10.73 35.43
N ASP A 631 24.66 -11.54 36.27
CA ASP A 631 25.21 -12.06 37.53
C ASP A 631 24.74 -13.52 37.72
N THR A 632 25.64 -14.38 38.22
CA THR A 632 25.40 -15.82 38.45
C THR A 632 25.73 -16.14 39.90
N LEU A 633 24.73 -16.58 40.66
CA LEU A 633 24.90 -17.02 42.04
C LEU A 633 25.46 -18.44 42.09
N THR A 634 26.72 -18.60 42.49
CA THR A 634 27.33 -19.93 42.63
C THR A 634 27.20 -20.46 44.08
N ILE A 635 26.63 -21.65 44.24
CA ILE A 635 26.52 -22.36 45.52
C ILE A 635 27.33 -23.65 45.45
N VAL A 636 28.36 -23.75 46.29
CA VAL A 636 29.22 -24.93 46.39
C VAL A 636 28.69 -25.87 47.48
N LEU A 637 28.36 -27.11 47.13
CA LEU A 637 27.97 -28.13 48.10
C LEU A 637 29.21 -28.70 48.81
N PRO A 638 29.15 -28.89 50.14
CA PRO A 638 30.27 -29.47 50.88
C PRO A 638 30.51 -30.92 50.45
N ALA A 639 31.78 -31.35 50.42
CA ALA A 639 32.11 -32.76 50.22
C ALA A 639 31.42 -33.61 51.30
N GLU A 640 30.85 -34.76 50.90
CA GLU A 640 30.24 -35.72 51.84
C GLU A 640 31.15 -35.87 53.07
N SER A 641 30.64 -35.54 54.25
CA SER A 641 31.36 -35.88 55.46
C SER A 641 31.38 -37.39 55.55
N GLU A 642 32.57 -38.01 55.39
CA GLU A 642 32.80 -39.36 55.89
C GLU A 642 32.51 -39.35 57.40
N THR A 643 31.28 -39.68 57.78
CA THR A 643 30.95 -39.94 59.17
C THR A 643 31.12 -41.44 59.44
N PRO A 644 31.82 -41.81 60.54
CA PRO A 644 32.17 -43.19 60.81
C PRO A 644 30.98 -43.95 61.39
N GLY A 645 30.49 -44.93 60.64
CA GLY A 645 29.93 -46.14 61.21
C GLY A 645 28.50 -46.46 60.80
N HIS A 646 28.36 -47.41 59.88
CA HIS A 646 27.35 -48.46 60.09
C HIS A 646 27.89 -49.85 59.77
N LYS A 647 27.71 -50.71 60.77
CA LYS A 647 28.11 -52.11 60.82
C LYS A 647 27.45 -52.91 59.69
N HIS A 648 28.24 -53.83 59.15
CA HIS A 648 27.85 -55.11 58.60
C HIS A 648 26.41 -55.57 58.90
N ALA A 649 25.63 -55.78 57.85
CA ALA A 649 24.75 -56.93 57.74
C ALA A 649 24.83 -57.45 56.29
N LYS A 650 25.46 -58.62 56.16
CA LYS A 650 25.35 -59.49 54.98
C LYS A 650 23.91 -59.96 54.86
N ASP A 651 23.43 -60.06 53.62
CA ASP A 651 22.49 -61.05 53.03
C ASP A 651 21.96 -60.41 51.73
N ALA A 652 21.87 -61.01 50.54
CA ALA A 652 22.05 -62.37 50.08
C ALA A 652 22.32 -62.40 48.56
N LYS A 653 23.20 -63.31 48.17
CA LYS A 653 23.24 -64.15 46.95
C LYS A 653 22.67 -63.65 45.61
N GLY A 654 23.60 -63.61 44.64
CA GLY A 654 23.48 -64.26 43.33
C GLY A 654 23.21 -63.31 42.16
N VAL A 655 23.78 -63.44 40.98
CA VAL A 655 24.67 -64.41 40.32
C VAL A 655 25.32 -63.63 39.19
N ALA A 656 26.65 -63.61 39.08
CA ALA A 656 27.34 -63.21 37.85
C ALA A 656 28.27 -64.35 37.43
N LYS A 657 27.98 -64.92 36.26
CA LYS A 657 28.84 -65.85 35.55
C LYS A 657 29.67 -65.05 34.54
N ASP A 658 30.98 -65.22 34.67
CA ASP A 658 31.91 -65.51 33.58
C ASP A 658 32.01 -64.49 32.43
N THR A 659 33.15 -63.84 32.26
CA THR A 659 34.26 -64.41 31.47
C THR A 659 35.42 -63.39 31.41
N THR A 660 36.61 -63.93 31.64
CA THR A 660 37.95 -63.32 31.63
C THR A 660 38.39 -62.90 30.23
N ILE A 661 39.21 -61.84 30.07
CA ILE A 661 40.44 -61.87 29.23
C ILE A 661 41.51 -60.93 29.83
N ARG A 662 42.74 -61.45 29.86
CA ARG A 662 44.01 -60.90 30.37
C ARG A 662 44.76 -60.06 29.32
N GLY A 663 45.66 -59.20 29.81
CA GLY A 663 46.91 -58.78 29.15
C GLY A 663 47.51 -57.58 29.90
N LEU A 664 48.51 -57.74 30.79
CA LEU A 664 49.97 -57.79 30.52
C LEU A 664 50.46 -56.50 29.82
N VAL A 665 51.52 -55.79 30.22
CA VAL A 665 52.49 -55.88 31.33
C VAL A 665 53.45 -54.66 31.19
N ASN A 666 54.10 -54.29 32.30
CA ASN A 666 55.42 -53.61 32.42
C ASN A 666 55.56 -52.13 32.00
N ASP A 667 56.46 -51.33 32.56
CA ASP A 667 57.26 -51.27 33.82
C ASP A 667 58.20 -50.06 33.59
N ASP A 668 58.76 -49.53 34.69
CA ASP A 668 60.05 -48.83 34.78
C ASP A 668 60.16 -47.40 34.19
N GLU A 669 60.94 -46.46 34.75
CA GLU A 669 61.70 -46.29 35.99
C GLU A 669 62.22 -44.82 35.98
N LYS A 670 62.43 -44.23 37.17
CA LYS A 670 63.54 -43.31 37.60
C LYS A 670 63.92 -42.09 36.72
N GLY A 671 64.18 -40.89 37.22
CA GLY A 671 64.37 -40.35 38.57
C GLY A 671 65.28 -39.10 38.54
N VAL A 672 65.40 -38.43 39.71
CA VAL A 672 66.58 -37.65 40.20
C VAL A 672 66.88 -36.30 39.48
N ASP A 673 67.24 -35.15 40.07
CA ASP A 673 67.31 -34.55 41.41
C ASP A 673 67.87 -33.10 41.24
N HIS A 674 67.64 -32.28 42.26
CA HIS A 674 68.43 -31.13 42.73
C HIS A 674 68.25 -29.68 42.19
N SER A 675 67.82 -28.85 43.16
CA SER A 675 68.31 -27.52 43.54
C SER A 675 67.99 -26.29 42.68
N ASN A 676 67.09 -25.43 43.19
CA ASN A 676 67.45 -24.10 43.70
C ASN A 676 66.20 -23.42 44.31
N GLU A 677 66.28 -23.03 45.58
CA GLU A 677 65.46 -21.92 46.09
C GLU A 677 65.81 -20.66 45.27
N VAL A 678 64.80 -19.81 44.98
CA VAL A 678 64.83 -18.33 45.08
C VAL A 678 63.69 -17.70 44.25
N ILE A 679 62.97 -16.78 44.92
CA ILE A 679 61.94 -15.83 44.45
C ILE A 679 60.50 -16.35 44.35
N THR A 680 59.76 -16.02 45.42
CA THR A 680 58.34 -15.71 45.42
C THR A 680 58.03 -14.68 44.31
N ALA A 681 57.44 -15.13 43.21
CA ALA A 681 56.60 -14.27 42.38
C ALA A 681 55.20 -14.34 42.99
N MET A 682 54.62 -13.17 43.31
CA MET A 682 53.16 -13.09 43.47
C MET A 682 52.59 -13.52 42.11
N GLU A 683 51.95 -14.69 42.03
CA GLU A 683 51.03 -14.95 40.92
C GLU A 683 50.00 -13.83 40.96
N SER A 684 49.95 -13.03 39.90
CA SER A 684 48.82 -12.13 39.67
C SER A 684 47.55 -12.97 39.71
N ALA A 685 46.47 -12.42 40.28
CA ALA A 685 45.17 -13.07 40.18
C ALA A 685 44.91 -13.47 38.71
N PRO A 686 44.34 -14.67 38.46
CA PRO A 686 44.03 -15.09 37.11
C PRO A 686 43.15 -14.03 36.44
N ASP A 687 43.46 -13.69 35.20
CA ASP A 687 42.64 -12.75 34.44
C ASP A 687 41.27 -13.37 34.19
N THR A 688 40.24 -12.63 34.56
CA THR A 688 38.83 -13.00 34.39
C THR A 688 38.10 -12.00 33.47
N THR A 689 38.82 -11.05 32.88
CA THR A 689 38.23 -9.99 32.06
C THR A 689 38.22 -10.47 30.62
N PRO A 690 37.06 -10.66 29.99
CA PRO A 690 37.03 -11.03 28.59
C PRO A 690 37.36 -9.84 27.68
N PRO A 691 37.77 -10.10 26.42
CA PRO A 691 37.91 -9.05 25.42
C PRO A 691 36.61 -8.28 25.16
N TYR A 692 36.68 -7.11 24.53
CA TYR A 692 35.52 -6.36 24.06
C TYR A 692 35.79 -5.63 22.74
N ALA A 693 34.71 -5.39 21.99
CA ALA A 693 34.76 -4.64 20.74
C ALA A 693 34.45 -3.15 20.93
N PHE A 694 35.18 -2.27 20.25
CA PHE A 694 34.91 -0.83 20.22
C PHE A 694 35.33 -0.20 18.88
N GLY A 695 35.00 1.08 18.69
CA GLY A 695 35.44 1.85 17.52
C GLY A 695 34.78 1.42 16.19
N HIS A 696 33.55 0.92 16.24
CA HIS A 696 32.77 0.47 15.08
C HIS A 696 32.65 1.54 14.00
N SER A 697 33.06 1.19 12.79
CA SER A 697 32.92 1.97 11.58
C SER A 697 32.45 1.04 10.46
N PRO A 698 31.21 1.15 9.95
CA PRO A 698 30.20 2.15 10.32
C PRO A 698 29.80 2.09 11.80
N ALA A 699 29.40 3.24 12.33
CA ALA A 699 28.90 3.31 13.70
C ALA A 699 27.61 2.51 13.87
N ARG A 700 27.34 2.08 15.10
CA ARG A 700 26.11 1.33 15.42
C ARG A 700 24.87 2.14 15.04
N ALA A 701 23.93 1.49 14.36
CA ALA A 701 22.70 2.07 13.82
C ALA A 701 22.89 3.27 12.86
N ALA A 702 24.08 3.42 12.26
CA ALA A 702 24.30 4.45 11.26
C ALA A 702 23.42 4.22 10.03
N THR A 703 22.85 5.29 9.48
CA THR A 703 22.05 5.27 8.24
C THR A 703 22.74 6.07 7.15
N GLY A 704 22.40 5.80 5.88
CA GLY A 704 23.02 6.49 4.74
C GLY A 704 24.49 6.09 4.55
N VAL A 705 24.83 4.86 4.93
CA VAL A 705 26.18 4.33 4.79
C VAL A 705 26.42 3.95 3.33
N PRO A 706 27.52 4.37 2.68
CA PRO A 706 27.81 4.01 1.30
C PRO A 706 27.85 2.50 1.09
N GLU A 707 27.37 2.03 -0.06
CA GLU A 707 27.31 0.59 -0.40
C GLU A 707 28.68 -0.10 -0.46
N ASP A 708 29.77 0.66 -0.66
CA ASP A 708 31.14 0.17 -0.76
C ASP A 708 31.96 0.33 0.54
N THR A 709 31.28 0.61 1.66
CA THR A 709 31.95 0.86 2.93
C THR A 709 32.68 -0.38 3.48
N ASN A 710 33.82 -0.15 4.12
CA ASN A 710 34.52 -1.19 4.87
C ASN A 710 33.97 -1.27 6.29
N ILE A 711 33.90 -2.49 6.83
CA ILE A 711 33.57 -2.73 8.23
C ILE A 711 34.87 -2.80 9.02
N VAL A 712 35.02 -1.88 9.98
CA VAL A 712 36.21 -1.71 10.83
C VAL A 712 35.79 -1.68 12.29
N MET A 713 36.52 -2.39 13.13
CA MET A 713 36.35 -2.37 14.58
C MET A 713 37.63 -2.80 15.28
N HIS A 714 37.71 -2.53 16.58
CA HIS A 714 38.83 -2.88 17.43
C HIS A 714 38.39 -3.90 18.47
N ILE A 715 39.16 -4.97 18.66
CA ILE A 715 39.00 -5.94 19.76
C ILE A 715 40.15 -5.72 20.72
N LYS A 716 39.84 -5.41 21.97
CA LYS A 716 40.79 -5.10 23.01
C LYS A 716 40.50 -5.93 24.24
N ASP A 717 41.55 -6.28 24.93
CA ASP A 717 41.49 -6.91 26.23
C ASP A 717 42.30 -6.09 27.23
N ASP A 718 41.80 -5.95 28.45
CA ASP A 718 42.43 -5.14 29.51
C ASP A 718 43.32 -5.99 30.45
N GLY A 719 43.39 -7.31 30.23
CA GLY A 719 44.16 -8.28 30.98
C GLY A 719 45.28 -8.95 30.16
N GLU A 720 45.22 -10.27 29.95
CA GLU A 720 46.28 -11.08 29.31
C GLU A 720 46.35 -10.93 27.78
N GLY A 721 45.40 -10.23 27.16
CA GLY A 721 45.37 -9.96 25.73
C GLY A 721 44.53 -10.96 24.93
N VAL A 722 44.10 -10.56 23.75
CA VAL A 722 43.23 -11.32 22.84
C VAL A 722 44.00 -12.45 22.15
N ASP A 723 43.44 -13.67 22.13
CA ASP A 723 43.90 -14.75 21.25
C ASP A 723 43.43 -14.48 19.82
N GLN A 724 44.36 -14.11 18.94
CA GLN A 724 44.05 -13.80 17.54
C GLN A 724 43.36 -14.97 16.81
N SER A 725 43.66 -16.22 17.17
CA SER A 725 43.12 -17.41 16.51
C SER A 725 41.66 -17.69 16.87
N SER A 726 41.17 -17.08 17.94
CA SER A 726 39.78 -17.18 18.41
C SER A 726 38.85 -16.15 17.77
N ILE A 727 39.37 -15.17 17.03
CA ILE A 727 38.59 -14.09 16.44
C ILE A 727 37.73 -14.63 15.28
N VAL A 728 36.42 -14.56 15.45
CA VAL A 728 35.43 -14.92 14.43
C VAL A 728 34.54 -13.72 14.15
N MET A 729 34.43 -13.32 12.88
CA MET A 729 33.51 -12.27 12.45
C MET A 729 32.50 -12.87 11.48
N ALA A 730 31.22 -12.50 11.60
CA ALA A 730 30.19 -12.83 10.62
C ALA A 730 29.42 -11.58 10.18
N VAL A 731 29.10 -11.51 8.89
CA VAL A 731 28.29 -10.45 8.28
C VAL A 731 27.05 -11.11 7.70
N GLU A 732 25.85 -10.61 8.04
CA GLU A 732 24.57 -11.26 7.72
C GLU A 732 24.47 -12.72 8.23
N GLY A 733 25.12 -13.00 9.37
CA GLY A 733 25.23 -14.36 9.92
C GLY A 733 26.13 -15.31 9.14
N ILE A 734 26.80 -14.84 8.07
CA ILE A 734 27.78 -15.62 7.30
C ILE A 734 29.19 -15.33 7.84
N PRO A 735 29.93 -16.35 8.33
CA PRO A 735 31.31 -16.16 8.76
C PRO A 735 32.20 -15.60 7.65
N VAL A 736 32.96 -14.55 7.95
CA VAL A 736 33.88 -13.85 7.05
C VAL A 736 35.30 -13.86 7.59
N THR A 737 36.28 -13.57 6.73
CA THR A 737 37.69 -13.46 7.12
C THR A 737 38.15 -12.01 7.01
N PRO A 738 38.13 -11.22 8.10
CA PRO A 738 38.66 -9.86 8.10
C PRO A 738 40.19 -9.86 8.02
N SER A 739 40.77 -8.76 7.56
CA SER A 739 42.19 -8.46 7.78
C SER A 739 42.37 -8.07 9.26
N VAL A 740 43.16 -8.85 9.99
CA VAL A 740 43.46 -8.60 11.41
C VAL A 740 44.88 -8.04 11.52
N THR A 741 45.01 -6.86 12.12
CA THR A 741 46.31 -6.19 12.37
C THR A 741 46.36 -5.71 13.82
N GLY A 742 47.54 -5.59 14.42
CA GLY A 742 47.68 -5.17 15.81
C GLY A 742 48.54 -6.13 16.63
N THR A 743 48.28 -6.18 17.94
CA THR A 743 49.00 -7.02 18.92
C THR A 743 47.98 -7.65 19.88
N PRO A 744 48.35 -8.63 20.73
CA PRO A 744 47.41 -9.21 21.69
C PRO A 744 46.70 -8.20 22.59
N VAL A 745 47.28 -7.02 22.87
CA VAL A 745 46.58 -5.97 23.65
C VAL A 745 45.38 -5.39 22.89
N GLU A 746 45.48 -5.26 21.57
CA GLU A 746 44.44 -4.68 20.72
C GLU A 746 44.66 -5.09 19.25
N TYR A 747 43.63 -5.68 18.65
CA TYR A 747 43.56 -5.94 17.23
C TYR A 747 42.55 -5.01 16.54
N THR A 748 42.89 -4.54 15.36
CA THR A 748 41.96 -3.91 14.43
C THR A 748 41.55 -4.93 13.37
N LEU A 749 40.24 -5.14 13.25
CA LEU A 749 39.61 -5.93 12.20
C LEU A 749 39.21 -4.98 11.07
N THR A 750 39.50 -5.35 9.84
CA THR A 750 39.02 -4.66 8.65
C THR A 750 38.46 -5.67 7.66
N TYR A 751 37.15 -5.66 7.48
CA TYR A 751 36.47 -6.45 6.46
C TYR A 751 36.14 -5.55 5.27
N VAL A 752 36.66 -5.93 4.11
CA VAL A 752 36.35 -5.32 2.81
C VAL A 752 35.34 -6.23 2.13
N PRO A 753 34.10 -5.77 1.89
CA PRO A 753 33.09 -6.60 1.27
C PRO A 753 33.51 -6.96 -0.18
N PRO A 754 33.34 -8.24 -0.61
CA PRO A 754 33.78 -8.68 -1.93
C PRO A 754 32.92 -8.12 -3.07
N VAL A 755 31.71 -7.68 -2.76
CA VAL A 755 30.75 -6.98 -3.63
C VAL A 755 30.12 -5.88 -2.78
N ALA A 756 29.74 -4.75 -3.39
CA ALA A 756 28.98 -3.71 -2.72
C ALA A 756 27.70 -4.28 -2.08
N PHE A 757 27.30 -3.73 -0.94
CA PHE A 757 26.07 -4.09 -0.25
C PHE A 757 24.84 -3.60 -1.03
N ASP A 758 23.69 -4.23 -0.82
CA ASP A 758 22.46 -3.77 -1.48
C ASP A 758 21.94 -2.49 -0.82
N TYR A 759 21.37 -1.57 -1.61
CA TYR A 759 20.78 -0.34 -1.09
C TYR A 759 19.64 -0.62 -0.09
N GLU A 760 19.51 0.24 0.91
CA GLU A 760 18.54 0.13 2.02
C GLU A 760 18.65 -1.14 2.87
N GLN A 761 19.64 -2.00 2.58
CA GLN A 761 19.89 -3.20 3.36
C GLN A 761 20.35 -2.81 4.78
N VAL A 762 19.81 -3.51 5.77
CA VAL A 762 20.29 -3.47 7.15
C VAL A 762 21.36 -4.54 7.30
N MET A 763 22.61 -4.13 7.42
CA MET A 763 23.77 -5.00 7.57
C MET A 763 23.98 -5.36 9.04
N GLY A 764 23.73 -6.60 9.41
CA GLY A 764 24.08 -7.18 10.71
C GLY A 764 25.51 -7.71 10.74
N VAL A 765 26.25 -7.38 11.79
CA VAL A 765 27.62 -7.81 12.01
C VAL A 765 27.73 -8.41 13.40
N THR A 766 28.39 -9.56 13.50
CA THR A 766 28.72 -10.20 14.78
C THR A 766 30.22 -10.44 14.86
N VAL A 767 30.80 -10.27 16.04
CA VAL A 767 32.20 -10.65 16.32
C VAL A 767 32.31 -11.36 17.66
N GLU A 768 33.15 -12.38 17.67
CA GLU A 768 33.49 -13.20 18.84
C GLU A 768 35.01 -13.28 18.95
N ALA A 769 35.53 -13.33 20.17
CA ALA A 769 36.94 -13.50 20.48
C ALA A 769 37.10 -14.05 21.90
N GLN A 770 38.25 -14.66 22.17
CA GLN A 770 38.70 -15.12 23.47
C GLN A 770 40.04 -14.45 23.78
N ASP A 771 40.38 -14.34 25.06
CA ASP A 771 41.70 -13.90 25.50
C ASP A 771 42.72 -15.05 25.53
N LEU A 772 43.92 -14.75 26.03
CA LEU A 772 45.03 -15.68 26.24
C LEU A 772 45.05 -16.29 27.64
N ALA A 773 44.06 -16.00 28.49
CA ALA A 773 43.99 -16.52 29.85
C ALA A 773 43.80 -18.06 29.86
N SER A 774 44.05 -18.68 31.00
CA SER A 774 43.90 -20.14 31.18
C SER A 774 43.07 -20.45 32.42
N PRO A 775 41.76 -20.78 32.28
CA PRO A 775 41.03 -20.97 31.01
C PRO A 775 40.76 -19.65 30.26
N PRO A 776 40.60 -19.67 28.91
CA PRO A 776 40.34 -18.46 28.13
C PRO A 776 38.97 -17.85 28.47
N ASN A 777 38.90 -16.53 28.64
CA ASN A 777 37.65 -15.80 28.78
C ASN A 777 37.16 -15.38 27.39
N ALA A 778 35.93 -15.78 27.04
CA ALA A 778 35.29 -15.39 25.78
C ALA A 778 34.53 -14.08 25.95
N MET A 779 34.66 -13.16 25.00
CA MET A 779 33.80 -11.98 24.94
C MET A 779 32.36 -12.37 24.64
N ALA A 780 31.40 -11.61 25.18
CA ALA A 780 30.03 -11.67 24.70
C ALA A 780 30.02 -11.34 23.20
N THR A 781 29.28 -12.12 22.41
CA THR A 781 29.15 -11.89 20.97
C THR A 781 28.70 -10.46 20.74
N ASP A 782 29.58 -9.64 20.19
CA ASP A 782 29.27 -8.25 19.91
C ASP A 782 28.48 -8.19 18.61
N SER A 783 27.22 -7.77 18.71
CA SER A 783 26.28 -7.70 17.61
C SER A 783 25.85 -6.26 17.38
N TYR A 784 25.91 -5.79 16.14
CA TYR A 784 25.37 -4.49 15.76
C TYR A 784 24.91 -4.49 14.30
N SER A 785 24.16 -3.45 13.94
CA SER A 785 23.77 -3.22 12.56
C SER A 785 23.96 -1.78 12.11
N PHE A 786 23.95 -1.58 10.79
CA PHE A 786 23.90 -0.29 10.12
C PHE A 786 23.08 -0.40 8.82
N THR A 787 22.62 0.72 8.27
CA THR A 787 21.77 0.76 7.07
C THR A 787 22.48 1.41 5.91
N ILE A 788 22.53 0.71 4.79
CA ILE A 788 23.08 1.22 3.53
C ILE A 788 22.20 2.35 2.99
N GLU A 789 22.82 3.31 2.30
CA GLU A 789 22.11 4.40 1.64
C GLU A 789 21.00 3.90 0.71
N SER A 790 20.02 4.77 0.43
CA SER A 790 18.98 4.47 -0.56
C SER A 790 19.57 4.53 -1.96
N ALA A 791 19.03 3.72 -2.87
CA ALA A 791 19.44 3.75 -4.26
C ALA A 791 19.25 5.16 -4.84
N PRO A 792 20.19 5.67 -5.63
CA PRO A 792 19.96 6.91 -6.35
C PRO A 792 18.73 6.71 -7.25
N ASP A 793 17.82 7.67 -7.19
CA ASP A 793 16.64 7.64 -8.04
C ASP A 793 17.05 7.73 -9.52
N THR A 794 16.73 6.68 -10.26
CA THR A 794 17.01 6.54 -11.70
C THR A 794 15.75 6.46 -12.54
N LEU A 795 14.58 6.52 -11.90
CA LEU A 795 13.30 6.35 -12.58
C LEU A 795 12.83 7.72 -13.08
N PRO A 796 12.83 7.95 -14.40
CA PRO A 796 12.28 9.19 -14.90
C PRO A 796 10.75 9.22 -14.74
N PRO A 797 10.15 10.41 -14.61
CA PRO A 797 8.72 10.55 -14.45
C PRO A 797 7.98 10.05 -15.70
N ALA A 798 6.71 9.68 -15.57
CA ALA A 798 5.90 9.27 -16.71
C ALA A 798 5.83 10.37 -17.79
N SER A 799 5.51 9.98 -19.02
CA SER A 799 5.27 10.96 -20.09
C SER A 799 4.00 11.76 -19.83
N ILE A 800 3.92 12.95 -20.40
CA ILE A 800 2.66 13.72 -20.39
C ILE A 800 1.52 12.92 -21.02
N SER A 801 0.30 13.13 -20.55
CA SER A 801 -0.92 12.55 -21.11
C SER A 801 -1.86 13.63 -21.67
N ASP A 802 -2.92 13.23 -22.37
CA ASP A 802 -3.95 14.14 -22.90
C ASP A 802 -3.43 15.31 -23.75
N LEU A 803 -2.39 15.09 -24.55
CA LEU A 803 -1.86 16.12 -25.44
C LEU A 803 -2.90 16.52 -26.51
N GLN A 804 -3.41 17.74 -26.38
CA GLN A 804 -4.41 18.35 -27.24
C GLN A 804 -3.93 19.68 -27.79
N ASN A 805 -4.60 20.20 -28.83
CA ASN A 805 -4.27 21.48 -29.42
C ASN A 805 -5.48 22.32 -29.81
N ILE A 806 -5.33 23.64 -29.76
CA ILE A 806 -6.22 24.61 -30.41
C ILE A 806 -5.39 25.44 -31.38
N THR A 807 -5.90 25.64 -32.60
CA THR A 807 -5.16 26.33 -33.66
C THR A 807 -5.78 27.66 -34.08
N GLY A 808 -4.91 28.65 -34.29
CA GLY A 808 -5.17 29.91 -35.00
C GLY A 808 -4.51 29.94 -36.38
N ALA A 809 -4.61 31.08 -37.06
CA ALA A 809 -3.94 31.29 -38.35
C ALA A 809 -2.41 31.42 -38.22
N THR A 810 -1.93 31.87 -37.06
CA THR A 810 -0.50 32.17 -36.81
C THR A 810 -0.01 31.67 -35.45
N TRP A 811 -0.77 30.80 -34.79
CA TRP A 811 -0.41 30.24 -33.49
C TRP A 811 -1.05 28.87 -33.29
N ILE A 812 -0.44 28.06 -32.43
CA ILE A 812 -0.97 26.79 -31.95
C ILE A 812 -0.73 26.75 -30.44
N ASN A 813 -1.79 26.48 -29.67
CA ASN A 813 -1.70 26.26 -28.24
C ASN A 813 -1.90 24.79 -27.95
N TRP A 814 -0.87 24.13 -27.41
CA TRP A 814 -0.93 22.75 -26.95
C TRP A 814 -1.16 22.72 -25.44
N THR A 815 -2.03 21.82 -25.00
CA THR A 815 -2.34 21.57 -23.58
C THR A 815 -2.21 20.08 -23.31
N TRP A 816 -1.79 19.69 -22.12
CA TRP A 816 -1.60 18.30 -21.72
C TRP A 816 -1.79 18.15 -20.20
N THR A 817 -1.81 16.92 -19.71
CA THR A 817 -1.76 16.60 -18.28
C THR A 817 -0.33 16.21 -17.92
N ASN A 818 0.24 16.84 -16.90
CA ASN A 818 1.55 16.45 -16.39
C ASN A 818 1.46 15.09 -15.67
N PRO A 819 2.55 14.31 -15.66
CA PRO A 819 2.63 13.09 -14.87
C PRO A 819 2.38 13.35 -13.37
N LEU A 820 1.86 12.35 -12.67
CA LEU A 820 1.57 12.41 -11.23
C LEU A 820 2.75 11.96 -10.36
N ASP A 821 3.87 11.57 -10.98
CA ASP A 821 5.12 11.24 -10.30
C ASP A 821 5.50 12.35 -9.31
N TYR A 822 5.78 11.96 -8.07
CA TYR A 822 5.95 12.87 -6.93
C TYR A 822 7.09 13.88 -7.13
N ASP A 823 8.10 13.46 -7.87
CA ASP A 823 9.34 14.15 -8.19
C ASP A 823 9.30 14.88 -9.56
N PHE A 824 8.18 14.82 -10.29
CA PHE A 824 8.05 15.52 -11.57
C PHE A 824 8.39 17.02 -11.45
N ASN A 825 9.33 17.47 -12.26
CA ASN A 825 9.84 18.84 -12.21
C ASN A 825 9.39 19.68 -13.41
N HIS A 826 9.58 19.17 -14.64
CA HIS A 826 9.27 19.92 -15.86
C HIS A 826 8.99 19.06 -17.08
N THR A 827 8.28 19.65 -18.04
CA THR A 827 8.16 19.16 -19.42
C THR A 827 9.10 19.97 -20.32
N MET A 828 10.01 19.28 -21.02
CA MET A 828 10.86 19.84 -22.07
C MET A 828 10.09 19.88 -23.38
N VAL A 829 9.94 21.06 -23.98
CA VAL A 829 9.13 21.27 -25.19
C VAL A 829 10.02 21.56 -26.40
N TYR A 830 9.76 20.87 -27.50
CA TYR A 830 10.42 21.04 -28.80
C TYR A 830 9.38 21.36 -29.88
N LEU A 831 9.73 22.26 -30.79
CA LEU A 831 8.90 22.61 -31.95
C LEU A 831 9.69 22.33 -33.23
N ASN A 832 9.16 21.47 -34.11
CA ASN A 832 9.85 20.96 -35.32
C ASN A 832 11.27 20.45 -35.02
N GLY A 833 11.43 19.76 -33.89
CA GLY A 833 12.72 19.22 -33.44
C GLY A 833 13.68 20.24 -32.80
N SER A 834 13.32 21.53 -32.73
CA SER A 834 14.13 22.55 -32.05
C SER A 834 13.64 22.77 -30.62
N TRP A 835 14.54 22.68 -29.63
CA TRP A 835 14.21 22.95 -28.22
C TRP A 835 13.63 24.37 -28.04
N GLN A 836 12.58 24.50 -27.24
CA GLN A 836 11.90 25.76 -26.96
C GLN A 836 12.05 26.18 -25.50
N ILE A 837 11.57 25.35 -24.57
CA ILE A 837 11.47 25.71 -23.15
C ILE A 837 11.30 24.46 -22.26
N ASN A 838 11.73 24.57 -21.00
CA ASN A 838 11.33 23.66 -19.92
C ASN A 838 10.23 24.35 -19.09
N THR A 839 9.07 23.72 -18.97
CA THR A 839 7.91 24.29 -18.28
C THR A 839 7.25 23.28 -17.37
N SER A 840 6.91 23.69 -16.15
CA SER A 840 6.02 22.91 -15.26
C SER A 840 4.54 23.14 -15.57
N ASN A 841 4.20 24.13 -16.40
CA ASN A 841 2.83 24.33 -16.85
C ASN A 841 2.39 23.19 -17.77
N SER A 842 1.10 22.87 -17.70
CA SER A 842 0.37 21.90 -18.54
C SER A 842 0.05 22.41 -19.95
N TYR A 843 0.79 23.40 -20.46
CA TYR A 843 0.54 23.96 -21.79
C TYR A 843 1.76 24.67 -22.39
N PHE A 844 1.76 24.81 -23.72
CA PHE A 844 2.70 25.61 -24.50
C PHE A 844 2.01 26.28 -25.69
N ASN A 845 2.15 27.60 -25.78
CA ASN A 845 1.58 28.40 -26.86
C ASN A 845 2.65 28.91 -27.83
N ALA A 846 2.73 28.31 -29.01
CA ALA A 846 3.62 28.76 -30.08
C ALA A 846 2.92 29.83 -30.93
N THR A 847 3.56 30.98 -31.09
CA THR A 847 3.05 32.13 -31.88
C THR A 847 3.99 32.48 -33.03
N ASN A 848 3.60 33.43 -33.89
CA ASN A 848 4.34 33.83 -35.10
C ASN A 848 4.56 32.69 -36.12
N LEU A 849 3.61 31.76 -36.18
CA LEU A 849 3.61 30.64 -37.12
C LEU A 849 3.03 31.05 -38.48
N SER A 850 3.46 30.36 -39.54
CA SER A 850 2.91 30.53 -40.90
C SER A 850 1.57 29.81 -41.04
N SER A 851 0.60 30.40 -41.74
CA SER A 851 -0.75 29.82 -41.88
C SER A 851 -0.78 28.62 -42.84
N GLY A 852 -1.64 27.63 -42.59
CA GLY A 852 -1.73 26.41 -43.40
C GLY A 852 -0.45 25.58 -43.41
N THR A 853 0.39 25.77 -42.39
CA THR A 853 1.70 25.11 -42.27
C THR A 853 1.66 24.13 -41.11
N THR A 854 2.24 22.96 -41.34
CA THR A 854 2.34 21.88 -40.36
C THR A 854 3.47 22.15 -39.38
N TYR A 855 3.20 21.99 -38.09
CA TYR A 855 4.16 22.07 -37.00
C TYR A 855 4.04 20.81 -36.14
N GLU A 856 5.17 20.27 -35.70
CA GLU A 856 5.25 19.15 -34.77
C GLU A 856 5.69 19.67 -33.40
N ILE A 857 4.90 19.44 -32.36
CA ILE A 857 5.37 19.53 -30.97
C ILE A 857 5.94 18.17 -30.57
N ALA A 858 7.02 18.16 -29.81
CA ALA A 858 7.51 16.99 -29.11
C ALA A 858 7.87 17.33 -27.67
N THR A 859 7.60 16.41 -26.76
CA THR A 859 7.82 16.61 -25.33
C THR A 859 8.55 15.44 -24.71
N HIS A 860 9.35 15.77 -23.69
CA HIS A 860 9.95 14.86 -22.73
C HIS A 860 9.65 15.39 -21.33
N THR A 861 9.61 14.52 -20.32
CA THR A 861 9.43 14.92 -18.91
C THR A 861 10.72 14.69 -18.15
N GLY A 862 10.97 15.48 -17.11
CA GLY A 862 12.11 15.28 -16.22
C GLY A 862 11.78 15.65 -14.78
N ASP A 863 12.50 15.04 -13.85
CA ASP A 863 12.30 15.16 -12.40
C ASP A 863 13.29 16.13 -11.72
N THR A 864 13.22 16.20 -10.38
CA THR A 864 14.09 17.00 -9.52
C THR A 864 15.52 16.45 -9.38
N ASN A 865 15.70 15.17 -9.67
CA ASN A 865 16.96 14.43 -9.55
C ASN A 865 17.76 14.41 -10.86
N GLY A 866 17.15 14.89 -11.94
CA GLY A 866 17.74 15.07 -13.25
C GLY A 866 17.47 13.91 -14.21
N ASN A 867 16.63 12.93 -13.86
CA ASN A 867 16.26 11.89 -14.82
C ASN A 867 15.25 12.44 -15.83
N VAL A 868 15.38 11.99 -17.08
CA VAL A 868 14.58 12.44 -18.20
C VAL A 868 13.91 11.25 -18.86
N ASN A 869 12.60 11.33 -19.02
CA ASN A 869 11.86 10.34 -19.79
C ASN A 869 12.13 10.56 -21.28
N HIS A 870 12.91 9.65 -21.86
CA HIS A 870 13.25 9.69 -23.28
C HIS A 870 12.10 9.24 -24.19
N THR A 871 10.96 8.82 -23.63
CA THR A 871 9.75 8.57 -24.41
C THR A 871 9.23 9.88 -24.97
N ARG A 872 9.22 9.96 -26.30
CA ARG A 872 8.80 11.16 -27.03
C ARG A 872 7.30 11.13 -27.23
N VAL A 873 6.57 12.02 -26.58
CA VAL A 873 5.16 12.31 -26.93
C VAL A 873 5.17 13.44 -27.93
N ASN A 874 4.58 13.23 -29.10
CA ASN A 874 4.53 14.23 -30.17
C ASN A 874 3.13 14.36 -30.76
N GLN A 875 2.86 15.55 -31.28
CA GLN A 875 1.64 15.82 -32.04
C GLN A 875 1.98 16.72 -33.20
N THR A 876 1.45 16.38 -34.37
CA THR A 876 1.58 17.19 -35.57
C THR A 876 0.27 17.95 -35.81
N THR A 877 0.36 19.26 -35.91
CA THR A 877 -0.79 20.15 -35.98
C THR A 877 -0.59 21.18 -37.09
N ILE A 878 -1.66 21.50 -37.82
CA ILE A 878 -1.62 22.47 -38.93
C ILE A 878 -2.29 23.77 -38.47
N THR A 879 -1.60 24.91 -38.65
CA THR A 879 -2.22 26.22 -38.45
C THR A 879 -3.38 26.41 -39.42
N LYS A 880 -4.43 27.13 -39.03
CA LYS A 880 -5.62 27.29 -39.87
C LYS A 880 -5.24 27.88 -41.24
N PRO A 881 -5.53 27.18 -42.37
CA PRO A 881 -5.19 27.67 -43.70
C PRO A 881 -5.94 28.95 -44.00
N THR A 882 -5.22 29.99 -44.41
CA THR A 882 -5.84 31.20 -44.92
C THR A 882 -6.06 31.05 -46.44
N HIS A 883 -7.20 30.44 -46.79
CA HIS A 883 -7.94 30.67 -48.06
C HIS A 883 -7.63 29.88 -49.36
N CYS A 884 -7.57 28.52 -49.37
CA CYS A 884 -7.83 27.74 -50.61
C CYS A 884 -8.10 26.22 -50.40
N PHE A 885 -9.29 25.85 -49.92
CA PHE A 885 -9.56 24.48 -49.46
C PHE A 885 -9.57 23.40 -50.57
N ILE A 886 -10.24 23.62 -51.72
CA ILE A 886 -10.41 22.59 -52.77
C ILE A 886 -9.10 22.30 -53.52
N ALA A 887 -8.30 23.34 -53.77
CA ALA A 887 -7.01 23.18 -54.44
C ALA A 887 -6.01 22.39 -53.57
N ILE A 888 -6.01 22.63 -52.26
CA ILE A 888 -5.15 21.91 -51.31
C ILE A 888 -5.57 20.43 -51.20
N ALA A 889 -6.87 20.13 -51.18
CA ALA A 889 -7.36 18.75 -51.16
C ALA A 889 -7.02 17.95 -52.43
N ALA A 890 -7.15 18.57 -53.61
CA ALA A 890 -6.86 17.90 -54.88
C ALA A 890 -5.36 17.59 -55.08
N TYR A 891 -4.46 18.43 -54.57
CA TYR A 891 -3.00 18.28 -54.74
C TYR A 891 -2.26 17.66 -53.56
N GLY A 892 -2.83 17.70 -52.35
CA GLY A 892 -2.22 17.15 -51.14
C GLY A 892 -1.17 18.06 -50.48
N THR A 893 -0.69 19.10 -51.17
CA THR A 893 0.25 20.10 -50.63
C THR A 893 -0.11 21.51 -51.13
N PRO A 894 0.25 22.59 -50.41
CA PRO A 894 0.09 23.96 -50.92
C PRO A 894 1.05 24.20 -52.10
N LEU A 895 0.53 24.24 -53.33
CA LEU A 895 1.31 24.60 -54.52
C LEU A 895 1.58 26.11 -54.58
N TYR A 896 2.62 26.57 -53.89
CA TYR A 896 2.94 27.99 -53.72
C TYR A 896 3.03 28.79 -55.05
N ASN A 897 3.55 28.19 -56.14
CA ASN A 897 3.76 28.89 -57.42
C ASN A 897 2.54 28.94 -58.36
N ASP A 898 1.57 28.03 -58.21
CA ASP A 898 0.35 27.98 -59.04
C ASP A 898 -0.83 28.69 -58.37
N ILE A 899 -0.88 28.67 -57.04
CA ILE A 899 -1.96 29.25 -56.22
C ILE A 899 -1.84 30.78 -56.13
N GLY A 900 -0.62 31.33 -56.23
CA GLY A 900 -0.38 32.78 -56.21
C GLY A 900 -1.17 33.55 -57.28
N ALA A 901 -1.28 33.01 -58.50
CA ALA A 901 -2.07 33.61 -59.58
C ALA A 901 -3.57 33.66 -59.26
N ILE A 902 -4.10 32.62 -58.60
CA ILE A 902 -5.51 32.55 -58.17
C ILE A 902 -5.75 33.53 -57.01
N HIS A 903 -4.80 33.65 -56.07
CA HIS A 903 -4.88 34.60 -54.95
C HIS A 903 -4.87 36.05 -55.44
N THR A 904 -3.95 36.41 -56.33
CA THR A 904 -3.91 37.75 -56.91
C THR A 904 -5.15 38.06 -57.75
N PHE A 905 -5.69 37.08 -58.48
CA PHE A 905 -6.95 37.24 -59.20
C PHE A 905 -8.13 37.50 -58.24
N ARG A 906 -8.24 36.70 -57.16
CA ARG A 906 -9.26 36.87 -56.12
C ARG A 906 -9.17 38.25 -55.49
N ASP A 907 -7.98 38.64 -55.03
CA ASP A 907 -7.79 39.84 -54.24
C ASP A 907 -7.92 41.12 -55.09
N LYS A 908 -7.46 41.09 -56.35
CA LYS A 908 -7.49 42.25 -57.24
C LYS A 908 -8.81 42.42 -58.00
N TYR A 909 -9.51 41.32 -58.34
CA TYR A 909 -10.71 41.34 -59.20
C TYR A 909 -12.00 40.85 -58.54
N LEU A 910 -11.97 39.88 -57.63
CA LEU A 910 -13.19 39.37 -56.96
C LEU A 910 -13.51 40.14 -55.68
N MET A 911 -12.51 40.44 -54.85
CA MET A 911 -12.70 41.14 -53.58
C MET A 911 -13.02 42.63 -53.73
N THR A 912 -12.79 43.20 -54.92
CA THR A 912 -13.09 44.60 -55.27
C THR A 912 -14.53 44.80 -55.75
N ASN A 913 -15.31 43.74 -55.99
CA ASN A 913 -16.72 43.79 -56.42
C ASN A 913 -17.66 43.15 -55.36
N PRO A 914 -18.82 43.75 -55.02
CA PRO A 914 -19.80 43.18 -54.08
C PRO A 914 -20.23 41.73 -54.40
N PHE A 915 -20.45 41.39 -55.68
CA PHE A 915 -20.82 40.02 -56.07
C PHE A 915 -19.64 39.05 -55.97
N GLY A 916 -18.42 39.50 -56.26
CA GLY A 916 -17.23 38.68 -56.08
C GLY A 916 -16.97 38.34 -54.61
N ARG A 917 -17.28 39.26 -53.69
CA ARG A 917 -17.25 39.00 -52.24
C ARG A 917 -18.25 37.94 -51.78
N ILE A 918 -19.46 37.91 -52.35
CA ILE A 918 -20.47 36.88 -52.06
C ILE A 918 -19.98 35.49 -52.54
N ILE A 919 -19.40 35.41 -53.74
CA ILE A 919 -18.86 34.15 -54.27
C ILE A 919 -17.69 33.65 -53.43
N VAL A 920 -16.76 34.53 -53.05
CA VAL A 920 -15.64 34.19 -52.17
C VAL A 920 -16.14 33.74 -50.80
N HIS A 921 -17.21 34.35 -50.27
CA HIS A 921 -17.83 33.93 -49.02
C HIS A 921 -18.44 32.53 -49.14
N VAL A 922 -19.28 32.28 -50.15
CA VAL A 922 -19.88 30.94 -50.38
C VAL A 922 -18.81 29.88 -50.55
N TYR A 923 -17.75 30.17 -51.33
CA TYR A 923 -16.61 29.27 -51.48
C TYR A 923 -15.93 28.99 -50.14
N ASN A 924 -15.59 30.01 -49.35
CA ASN A 924 -14.91 29.82 -48.06
C ASN A 924 -15.78 29.09 -47.02
N THR A 925 -17.11 29.23 -47.09
CA THR A 925 -18.04 28.58 -46.17
C THR A 925 -18.33 27.12 -46.53
N THR A 926 -18.39 26.79 -47.83
CA THR A 926 -18.76 25.44 -48.29
C THR A 926 -17.57 24.54 -48.60
N SER A 927 -16.44 25.12 -49.02
CA SER A 927 -15.28 24.35 -49.46
C SER A 927 -14.55 23.52 -48.41
N PRO A 928 -14.54 23.83 -47.08
CA PRO A 928 -13.86 23.00 -46.09
C PRO A 928 -14.38 21.55 -46.06
N VAL A 929 -15.69 21.37 -45.89
CA VAL A 929 -16.36 20.05 -45.83
C VAL A 929 -16.14 19.25 -47.11
N ILE A 930 -16.21 19.91 -48.26
CA ILE A 930 -15.96 19.32 -49.57
C ILE A 930 -14.50 18.86 -49.72
N SER A 931 -13.57 19.62 -49.14
CA SER A 931 -12.13 19.38 -49.27
C SER A 931 -11.66 18.18 -48.45
N ASP A 932 -12.28 17.92 -47.30
CA ASP A 932 -12.01 16.72 -46.51
C ASP A 932 -12.47 15.46 -47.26
N TRP A 933 -13.65 15.49 -47.86
CA TRP A 933 -14.15 14.39 -48.69
C TRP A 933 -13.30 14.13 -49.94
N ILE A 934 -12.72 15.16 -50.56
CA ILE A 934 -11.79 15.01 -51.69
C ILE A 934 -10.47 14.37 -51.25
N ARG A 935 -9.95 14.67 -50.05
CA ARG A 935 -8.64 14.16 -49.60
C ARG A 935 -8.58 12.64 -49.53
N GLU A 936 -9.71 12.01 -49.22
CA GLU A 936 -9.86 10.57 -48.98
C GLU A 936 -10.04 9.74 -50.26
N ASN A 937 -10.21 10.36 -51.44
CA ASN A 937 -10.45 9.64 -52.70
C ASN A 937 -9.50 10.05 -53.83
N GLU A 938 -8.57 9.16 -54.17
CA GLU A 938 -7.50 9.41 -55.15
C GLU A 938 -8.02 9.61 -56.60
N GLY A 939 -9.12 8.95 -56.95
CA GLY A 939 -9.79 9.11 -58.25
C GLY A 939 -10.40 10.52 -58.40
N LEU A 940 -11.14 10.98 -57.38
CA LEU A 940 -11.70 12.33 -57.32
C LEU A 940 -10.61 13.41 -57.30
N ARG A 941 -9.51 13.18 -56.56
CA ARG A 941 -8.34 14.07 -56.57
C ARG A 941 -7.78 14.23 -57.97
N THR A 942 -7.62 13.13 -58.71
CA THR A 942 -7.08 13.15 -60.09
C THR A 942 -8.00 13.90 -61.04
N ILE A 943 -9.31 13.67 -60.96
CA ILE A 943 -10.32 14.33 -61.78
C ILE A 943 -10.36 15.83 -61.51
N LEU A 944 -10.38 16.25 -60.25
CA LEU A 944 -10.42 17.67 -59.88
C LEU A 944 -9.09 18.38 -60.21
N ARG A 945 -7.97 17.69 -60.05
CA ARG A 945 -6.65 18.20 -60.42
C ARG A 945 -6.56 18.54 -61.90
N ALA A 946 -6.87 17.58 -62.78
CA ALA A 946 -6.78 17.77 -64.23
C ALA A 946 -7.97 18.55 -64.82
N GLY A 947 -9.15 18.38 -64.23
CA GLY A 947 -10.43 18.82 -64.76
C GLY A 947 -10.96 20.14 -64.18
N LEU A 948 -10.40 20.67 -63.09
CA LEU A 948 -10.88 21.92 -62.49
C LEU A 948 -9.74 22.87 -62.12
N VAL A 949 -8.76 22.39 -61.37
CA VAL A 949 -7.74 23.27 -60.79
C VAL A 949 -6.69 23.71 -61.81
N LYS A 950 -6.12 22.81 -62.64
CA LYS A 950 -5.14 23.20 -63.69
C LYS A 950 -5.68 24.25 -64.66
N PRO A 951 -6.88 24.09 -65.25
CA PRO A 951 -7.44 25.11 -66.16
C PRO A 951 -7.70 26.44 -65.47
N LEU A 952 -8.13 26.43 -64.19
CA LEU A 952 -8.39 27.65 -63.43
C LEU A 952 -7.10 28.44 -63.18
N VAL A 953 -6.00 27.75 -62.84
CA VAL A 953 -4.66 28.37 -62.72
C VAL A 953 -4.21 28.99 -64.04
N GLU A 954 -4.34 28.28 -65.16
CA GLU A 954 -3.95 28.78 -66.48
C GLU A 954 -4.75 30.03 -66.88
N VAL A 955 -6.06 30.05 -66.59
CA VAL A 955 -6.91 31.22 -66.84
C VAL A 955 -6.54 32.39 -65.93
N SER A 956 -6.32 32.16 -64.63
CA SER A 956 -5.93 33.24 -63.70
C SER A 956 -4.60 33.89 -64.08
N ARG A 957 -3.64 33.12 -64.61
CA ARG A 957 -2.37 33.66 -65.16
C ARG A 957 -2.52 34.53 -66.41
N LEU A 958 -3.67 34.53 -67.08
CA LEU A 958 -3.92 35.45 -68.19
C LEU A 958 -4.34 36.85 -67.70
N PHE A 959 -4.72 36.98 -66.43
CA PHE A 959 -5.18 38.23 -65.81
C PHE A 959 -4.16 38.87 -64.86
N VAL A 960 -3.19 38.11 -64.38
CA VAL A 960 -2.12 38.50 -63.45
C VAL A 960 -0.79 38.38 -64.16
#